data_AF-A0A2K5KKN2-F1
#
_entry.id   AF-A0A2K5KKN2-F1
#
_cell.length_a   1.000
_cell.length_b   1.000
_cell.length_c   1.000
_cell.angle_alpha   90.00
_cell.angle_beta   90.00
_cell.angle_gamma   90.00
#
_symmetry.space_group_name_H-M   'P 1'
#
loop_
_entity.id
_entity.type
_entity.pdbx_description
1 polymer ?
#
loop_
_entity_poly.entity_id
_entity_poly.type
_entity_poly.pdbx_seq_one_letter_code
_entity_poly.pdbx_strand_id
1 'polypeptide(L)'
;MRTVVLTMKASVIEMFLVLLVTGVHSNKETSKKIKRPKFTVPQINCDVKAGKIINPEFIVKCPAGCQDPKFHVYGTDVYASYSSVCGAAVHSGVLDNSGGKVLVRKVAGLSGYKGSYSNGVQSLSLPRWRESFIVLESKPKKGVTYPSALTYSSSKSPAAQAGETTKAYQRPPIPATTAQPVTLMQLLAVTVAVATPTILPRPSPSAASTTSIRRPEPVGHRSQEMDLWSTTTYTSSQNRPGADPGRVPKEELSTQSLEPVSLGDPNCKIDLSFLIDGSTSIGKRRFRIQKQLLAGVAQALDIGPAGPLMGVVQYGDNPATHFNLKTHMNSRDLKTAIEKITQRGGLSNVGRAISFVTKNFFSKANGNRSSAPNVVVVMVDGWPTDKVEEASRLARESGINIFFITIEGAAENEKQYVVEPNFANKAVCRTNGFYSFHVQSWFGLHKTLQPLVKRVCDTDRLACSKTCLNSADIGFIIDGSSSVGTGNFRTVLQFVTNLTKEFEISDTDTRVGAVQYTYEQRLEFGFDQYSSKPDILNAIKRVGYWSGGTSTGAAINFALEQLFKKSKPNKRKLMILITDGRSYDDVRIPAMAAHLKGVITYAIGVAWAAQEELEVIATHPARDHSFFVDEFDNLYQYVPRIIQNICTEFNSQPRN
;
A
#
# COMPACT_ATOMS: atom_id res chain seq x y z
N MET A 1 -27.18 -68.61 -17.60
CA MET A 1 -28.15 -68.15 -18.62
C MET A 1 -27.63 -66.85 -19.23
N ARG A 2 -27.42 -66.85 -20.56
CA ARG A 2 -27.35 -65.72 -21.53
C ARG A 2 -26.46 -64.52 -21.15
N THR A 3 -25.23 -64.38 -21.65
CA THR A 3 -24.75 -64.02 -23.01
C THR A 3 -25.07 -62.58 -23.44
N VAL A 4 -24.02 -61.80 -23.75
CA VAL A 4 -23.78 -60.77 -24.80
C VAL A 4 -22.51 -60.00 -24.35
N VAL A 5 -21.26 -60.23 -24.78
CA VAL A 5 -20.61 -60.24 -26.14
C VAL A 5 -20.71 -58.84 -26.77
N LEU A 6 -19.68 -58.04 -27.11
CA LEU A 6 -18.46 -58.20 -27.94
C LEU A 6 -17.68 -56.84 -27.79
N THR A 7 -16.42 -56.71 -27.30
CA THR A 7 -15.10 -56.72 -28.01
C THR A 7 -15.01 -55.85 -29.29
N MET A 8 -13.94 -55.15 -29.70
CA MET A 8 -12.51 -55.14 -29.34
C MET A 8 -11.77 -53.96 -30.02
N LYS A 9 -10.50 -53.78 -29.63
CA LYS A 9 -9.49 -52.80 -30.08
C LYS A 9 -8.89 -53.10 -31.48
N ALA A 10 -8.33 -52.03 -32.07
CA ALA A 10 -7.10 -51.92 -32.89
C ALA A 10 -7.05 -52.52 -34.31
N SER A 11 -6.66 -51.70 -35.30
CA SER A 11 -5.50 -51.99 -36.17
C SER A 11 -5.12 -50.78 -37.04
N VAL A 12 -3.94 -50.23 -36.79
CA VAL A 12 -3.13 -49.43 -37.72
C VAL A 12 -2.26 -50.46 -38.46
N ILE A 13 -1.93 -50.23 -39.74
CA ILE A 13 -1.12 -51.08 -40.64
C ILE A 13 -1.98 -51.90 -41.62
N GLU A 14 -2.56 -51.24 -42.63
CA GLU A 14 -3.02 -51.85 -43.90
C GLU A 14 -3.35 -50.76 -44.94
N MET A 15 -2.47 -49.77 -45.13
CA MET A 15 -2.66 -48.79 -46.22
C MET A 15 -1.34 -48.25 -46.79
N PHE A 16 -0.30 -49.09 -46.79
CA PHE A 16 1.03 -48.73 -47.28
C PHE A 16 1.62 -49.65 -48.36
N LEU A 17 0.82 -50.52 -48.99
CA LEU A 17 1.39 -51.55 -49.88
C LEU A 17 0.63 -51.87 -51.18
N VAL A 18 -0.13 -50.93 -51.75
CA VAL A 18 -0.84 -51.17 -53.04
C VAL A 18 -0.66 -50.04 -54.08
N LEU A 19 0.21 -49.05 -53.85
CA LEU A 19 0.36 -47.90 -54.78
C LEU A 19 1.77 -47.71 -55.34
N LEU A 20 2.55 -48.80 -55.43
CA LEU A 20 3.74 -48.86 -56.28
C LEU A 20 3.61 -50.04 -57.24
N VAL A 21 3.74 -49.73 -58.54
CA VAL A 21 3.92 -50.61 -59.71
C VAL A 21 2.67 -50.94 -60.54
N THR A 22 2.31 -50.02 -61.45
CA THR A 22 2.10 -50.16 -62.92
C THR A 22 1.48 -48.83 -63.39
N GLY A 23 2.11 -47.95 -64.17
CA GLY A 23 2.65 -48.10 -65.52
C GLY A 23 1.81 -47.19 -66.45
N VAL A 24 2.29 -46.01 -66.89
CA VAL A 24 3.02 -45.75 -68.17
C VAL A 24 2.11 -44.97 -69.16
N HIS A 25 2.51 -43.70 -69.42
CA HIS A 25 2.26 -42.85 -70.62
C HIS A 25 0.81 -42.38 -70.89
N SER A 26 0.51 -41.15 -71.33
CA SER A 26 1.27 -40.03 -71.89
C SER A 26 0.41 -38.76 -71.78
N ASN A 27 0.95 -37.61 -71.35
CA ASN A 27 0.55 -36.33 -71.95
C ASN A 27 1.54 -35.20 -71.61
N LYS A 28 2.45 -35.00 -72.57
CA LYS A 28 3.15 -33.78 -72.98
C LYS A 28 3.08 -32.57 -72.04
N GLU A 29 4.23 -32.27 -71.44
CA GLU A 29 4.56 -31.00 -70.80
C GLU A 29 4.36 -29.81 -71.74
N THR A 30 3.72 -28.76 -71.23
CA THR A 30 3.99 -27.38 -71.63
C THR A 30 4.59 -26.67 -70.44
N SER A 31 5.89 -26.38 -70.53
CA SER A 31 6.65 -25.72 -69.47
C SER A 31 6.12 -24.30 -69.19
N LYS A 32 5.30 -24.13 -68.16
CA LYS A 32 5.11 -22.82 -67.51
C LYS A 32 6.22 -22.63 -66.49
N LYS A 33 7.22 -21.82 -66.86
CA LYS A 33 8.26 -21.30 -65.96
C LYS A 33 7.63 -20.76 -64.67
N ILE A 34 7.79 -21.45 -63.55
CA ILE A 34 7.48 -20.94 -62.21
C ILE A 34 8.45 -19.79 -61.95
N LYS A 35 7.96 -18.55 -62.08
CA LYS A 35 8.70 -17.36 -61.67
C LYS A 35 8.94 -17.45 -60.15
N ARG A 36 10.20 -17.43 -59.72
CA ARG A 36 10.57 -17.24 -58.30
C ARG A 36 9.74 -16.06 -57.73
N PRO A 37 9.10 -16.20 -56.55
CA PRO A 37 8.36 -15.09 -55.95
C PRO A 37 9.32 -13.92 -55.75
N LYS A 38 8.98 -12.76 -56.34
CA LYS A 38 9.78 -11.55 -56.21
C LYS A 38 9.81 -11.13 -54.75
N PHE A 39 11.00 -11.13 -54.15
CA PHE A 39 11.24 -10.58 -52.82
C PHE A 39 10.75 -9.14 -52.76
N THR A 40 9.63 -8.89 -52.08
CA THR A 40 9.02 -7.56 -51.98
C THR A 40 9.26 -7.03 -50.59
N VAL A 41 9.87 -5.84 -50.50
CA VAL A 41 10.15 -5.16 -49.23
C VAL A 41 8.86 -4.51 -48.73
N PRO A 42 8.41 -4.76 -47.49
CA PRO A 42 7.19 -4.19 -46.94
C PRO A 42 7.28 -2.66 -46.80
N GLN A 43 6.24 -1.96 -47.22
CA GLN A 43 6.12 -0.51 -47.05
C GLN A 43 5.44 -0.19 -45.72
N ILE A 44 5.95 0.81 -45.00
CA ILE A 44 5.40 1.26 -43.70
C ILE A 44 5.09 2.76 -43.75
N ASN A 45 4.20 3.24 -42.90
CA ASN A 45 3.93 4.68 -42.77
C ASN A 45 4.93 5.33 -41.80
N CYS A 46 5.06 6.67 -41.87
CA CYS A 46 5.98 7.42 -41.00
C CYS A 46 5.63 7.31 -39.50
N ASP A 47 4.41 6.93 -39.12
CA ASP A 47 3.97 6.76 -37.73
C ASP A 47 4.31 5.39 -37.13
N VAL A 48 4.81 4.45 -37.95
CA VAL A 48 5.13 3.09 -37.48
C VAL A 48 6.36 3.13 -36.58
N LYS A 49 6.16 2.73 -35.32
CA LYS A 49 7.20 2.62 -34.29
C LYS A 49 7.88 1.25 -34.35
N ALA A 50 9.19 1.19 -34.10
CA ALA A 50 9.95 -0.05 -34.17
C ALA A 50 9.43 -1.13 -33.19
N GLY A 51 8.93 -0.72 -32.02
CA GLY A 51 8.37 -1.61 -31.01
C GLY A 51 7.07 -2.30 -31.44
N LYS A 52 6.36 -1.79 -32.45
CA LYS A 52 5.17 -2.44 -33.02
C LYS A 52 5.53 -3.64 -33.90
N ILE A 53 6.76 -3.72 -34.41
CA ILE A 53 7.22 -4.78 -35.31
C ILE A 53 7.97 -5.81 -34.46
N ILE A 54 7.57 -7.08 -34.49
CA ILE A 54 8.15 -8.15 -33.65
C ILE A 54 9.52 -8.58 -34.19
N ASN A 55 9.72 -8.52 -35.50
CA ASN A 55 10.94 -9.02 -36.15
C ASN A 55 12.21 -8.35 -35.56
N PRO A 56 13.24 -9.13 -35.17
CA PRO A 56 14.45 -8.59 -34.56
C PRO A 56 15.34 -7.84 -35.56
N GLU A 57 15.30 -8.23 -36.84
CA GLU A 57 15.97 -7.53 -37.94
C GLU A 57 15.09 -7.61 -39.19
N PHE A 58 14.87 -6.48 -39.88
CA PHE A 58 13.98 -6.40 -41.04
C PHE A 58 14.31 -5.22 -41.96
N ILE A 59 13.92 -5.33 -43.23
CA ILE A 59 14.02 -4.23 -44.22
C ILE A 59 12.63 -3.68 -44.47
N VAL A 60 12.49 -2.35 -44.46
CA VAL A 60 11.25 -1.64 -44.78
C VAL A 60 11.47 -0.56 -45.80
N LYS A 61 10.41 -0.20 -46.52
CA LYS A 61 10.36 0.96 -47.41
C LYS A 61 9.58 2.09 -46.74
N CYS A 62 10.24 3.20 -46.47
CA CYS A 62 9.67 4.43 -45.92
C CYS A 62 9.20 5.38 -47.04
N PRO A 63 8.07 6.07 -46.87
CA PRO A 63 7.61 7.12 -47.78
C PRO A 63 8.42 8.42 -47.57
N ALA A 64 8.23 9.38 -48.47
CA ALA A 64 8.75 10.74 -48.32
C ALA A 64 8.00 11.51 -47.21
N GLY A 65 8.62 12.56 -46.66
CA GLY A 65 7.95 13.50 -45.75
C GLY A 65 7.89 13.07 -44.27
N CYS A 66 8.80 12.20 -43.82
CA CYS A 66 8.81 11.72 -42.43
C CYS A 66 9.57 12.64 -41.44
N GLN A 67 9.82 13.91 -41.80
CA GLN A 67 10.46 14.92 -40.94
C GLN A 67 9.49 15.66 -40.01
N ASP A 68 8.18 15.46 -40.19
CA ASP A 68 7.14 16.12 -39.39
C ASP A 68 7.33 15.81 -37.89
N PRO A 69 7.36 16.83 -37.01
CA PRO A 69 7.53 16.65 -35.56
C PRO A 69 6.51 15.72 -34.89
N LYS A 70 5.35 15.47 -35.53
CA LYS A 70 4.37 14.47 -35.04
C LYS A 70 4.91 13.05 -35.04
N PHE A 71 5.92 12.75 -35.86
CA PHE A 71 6.59 11.45 -35.91
C PHE A 71 7.77 11.44 -34.95
N HIS A 72 7.49 11.20 -33.67
CA HIS A 72 8.50 11.32 -32.64
C HIS A 72 9.67 10.35 -32.81
N VAL A 73 10.89 10.87 -32.61
CA VAL A 73 12.15 10.14 -32.60
C VAL A 73 12.83 10.37 -31.25
N TYR A 74 13.27 9.30 -30.59
CA TYR A 74 13.91 9.37 -29.28
C TYR A 74 15.29 8.73 -29.32
N GLY A 75 16.33 9.54 -29.09
CA GLY A 75 17.73 9.14 -29.14
C GLY A 75 18.48 9.59 -30.40
N THR A 76 19.77 9.25 -30.42
CA THR A 76 20.74 9.54 -31.48
C THR A 76 21.57 8.29 -31.69
N ASP A 77 21.75 7.86 -32.94
CA ASP A 77 22.37 6.60 -33.39
C ASP A 77 21.66 5.32 -32.93
N VAL A 78 21.41 5.19 -31.62
CA VAL A 78 20.57 4.18 -31.01
C VAL A 78 19.26 4.83 -30.60
N TYR A 79 18.16 4.35 -31.17
CA TYR A 79 16.83 4.91 -30.98
C TYR A 79 15.99 4.01 -30.10
N ALA A 80 15.24 4.58 -29.15
CA ALA A 80 14.29 3.79 -28.37
C ALA A 80 13.24 3.18 -29.29
N SER A 81 12.78 1.95 -29.05
CA SER A 81 11.80 1.27 -29.91
C SER A 81 10.44 1.99 -30.00
N TYR A 82 10.21 2.98 -29.14
CA TYR A 82 9.09 3.90 -29.22
C TYR A 82 9.19 4.97 -30.34
N SER A 83 10.33 5.06 -31.01
CA SER A 83 10.59 6.02 -32.09
C SER A 83 9.98 5.56 -33.42
N SER A 84 9.56 6.53 -34.25
CA SER A 84 9.26 6.30 -35.66
C SER A 84 10.47 5.67 -36.37
N VAL A 85 10.26 4.56 -37.08
CA VAL A 85 11.32 3.89 -37.85
C VAL A 85 11.82 4.81 -38.98
N CYS A 86 10.92 5.44 -39.71
CA CYS A 86 11.26 6.30 -40.85
C CYS A 86 11.83 7.64 -40.39
N GLY A 87 11.28 8.22 -39.32
CA GLY A 87 11.84 9.44 -38.72
C GLY A 87 13.25 9.22 -38.20
N ALA A 88 13.52 8.08 -37.54
CA ALA A 88 14.86 7.71 -37.07
C ALA A 88 15.83 7.48 -38.24
N ALA A 89 15.36 6.86 -39.33
CA ALA A 89 16.16 6.66 -40.54
C ALA A 89 16.56 8.00 -41.18
N VAL A 90 15.64 8.98 -41.25
CA VAL A 90 15.97 10.33 -41.73
C VAL A 90 16.90 11.05 -40.75
N HIS A 91 16.61 11.03 -39.46
CA HIS A 91 17.45 11.65 -38.42
C HIS A 91 18.90 11.13 -38.47
N SER A 92 19.09 9.82 -38.66
CA SER A 92 20.42 9.19 -38.77
C SER A 92 21.18 9.52 -40.06
N GLY A 93 20.50 10.07 -41.08
CA GLY A 93 21.08 10.32 -42.41
C GLY A 93 21.15 9.08 -43.31
N VAL A 94 20.67 7.91 -42.86
CA VAL A 94 20.55 6.71 -43.69
C VAL A 94 19.53 6.89 -44.81
N LEU A 95 18.50 7.71 -44.58
CA LEU A 95 17.55 8.16 -45.60
C LEU A 95 17.54 9.69 -45.65
N ASP A 96 17.26 10.23 -46.83
CA ASP A 96 16.83 11.62 -46.98
C ASP A 96 15.29 11.72 -46.89
N ASN A 97 14.75 12.93 -47.03
CA ASN A 97 13.30 13.15 -46.93
C ASN A 97 12.51 12.61 -48.14
N SER A 98 13.18 12.04 -49.16
CA SER A 98 12.51 11.38 -50.29
C SER A 98 12.04 9.96 -49.95
N GLY A 99 12.46 9.43 -48.80
CA GLY A 99 12.15 8.08 -48.35
C GLY A 99 13.06 7.03 -49.01
N GLY A 100 12.78 5.75 -48.77
CA GLY A 100 13.64 4.69 -49.30
C GLY A 100 13.66 3.43 -48.44
N LYS A 101 14.58 2.51 -48.77
CA LYS A 101 14.72 1.25 -48.05
C LYS A 101 15.74 1.39 -46.93
N VAL A 102 15.35 1.01 -45.71
CA VAL A 102 16.21 1.00 -44.53
C VAL A 102 16.23 -0.38 -43.88
N LEU A 103 17.40 -0.81 -43.43
CA LEU A 103 17.57 -1.99 -42.59
C LEU A 103 17.46 -1.58 -41.12
N VAL A 104 16.58 -2.25 -40.38
CA VAL A 104 16.34 -2.00 -38.96
C VAL A 104 16.80 -3.22 -38.17
N ARG A 105 17.59 -3.00 -37.11
CA ARG A 105 18.00 -4.05 -36.17
C ARG A 105 17.62 -3.63 -34.76
N LYS A 106 16.82 -4.44 -34.08
CA LYS A 106 16.51 -4.29 -32.66
C LYS A 106 17.70 -4.69 -31.80
N VAL A 107 17.93 -3.93 -30.74
CA VAL A 107 19.01 -4.13 -29.76
C VAL A 107 18.48 -3.92 -28.34
N ALA A 108 19.26 -4.27 -27.33
CA ALA A 108 18.88 -4.07 -25.94
C ALA A 108 18.61 -2.58 -25.63
N GLY A 109 17.69 -2.34 -24.70
CA GLY A 109 17.36 -1.02 -24.20
C GLY A 109 18.51 -0.32 -23.46
N LEU A 110 18.65 1.00 -23.62
CA LEU A 110 19.60 1.83 -22.87
C LEU A 110 18.98 2.41 -21.59
N SER A 111 19.83 2.78 -20.62
CA SER A 111 19.45 3.49 -19.38
C SER A 111 19.03 4.95 -19.60
N GLY A 112 19.31 5.50 -20.78
CA GLY A 112 18.86 6.81 -21.22
C GLY A 112 19.27 7.07 -22.67
N TYR A 113 18.51 7.92 -23.35
CA TYR A 113 18.70 8.33 -24.74
C TYR A 113 18.85 9.85 -24.76
N LYS A 114 19.90 10.34 -25.40
CA LYS A 114 20.11 11.76 -25.61
C LYS A 114 19.48 12.16 -26.93
N GLY A 115 18.62 13.18 -26.93
CA GLY A 115 18.08 13.76 -28.15
C GLY A 115 19.07 14.69 -28.84
N SER A 116 18.93 14.85 -30.16
CA SER A 116 19.70 15.77 -30.99
C SER A 116 18.84 16.32 -32.12
N TYR A 117 19.33 17.36 -32.80
CA TYR A 117 18.77 17.79 -34.09
C TYR A 117 19.70 17.35 -35.21
N SER A 118 19.20 16.59 -36.17
CA SER A 118 19.99 16.11 -37.31
C SER A 118 19.11 15.85 -38.52
N ASN A 119 19.61 16.15 -39.73
CA ASN A 119 18.96 15.87 -41.00
C ASN A 119 17.48 16.34 -41.08
N GLY A 120 17.19 17.50 -40.48
CA GLY A 120 15.85 18.10 -40.48
C GLY A 120 14.87 17.49 -39.46
N VAL A 121 15.32 16.55 -38.62
CA VAL A 121 14.50 15.89 -37.59
C VAL A 121 15.01 16.30 -36.20
N GLN A 122 14.10 16.72 -35.32
CA GLN A 122 14.39 16.90 -33.90
C GLN A 122 14.10 15.61 -33.15
N SER A 123 15.14 14.91 -32.69
CA SER A 123 14.96 13.81 -31.74
C SER A 123 14.94 14.33 -30.30
N LEU A 124 14.21 13.61 -29.45
CA LEU A 124 13.99 13.94 -28.05
C LEU A 124 14.80 13.02 -27.13
N SER A 125 15.16 13.53 -25.97
CA SER A 125 15.75 12.69 -24.91
C SER A 125 14.68 11.81 -24.29
N LEU A 126 15.05 10.58 -23.92
CA LEU A 126 14.16 9.63 -23.25
C LEU A 126 14.91 8.99 -22.07
N PRO A 127 14.29 8.86 -20.89
CA PRO A 127 14.84 8.05 -19.80
C PRO A 127 14.95 6.56 -20.19
N ARG A 128 15.37 5.71 -19.25
CA ARG A 128 15.53 4.26 -19.48
C ARG A 128 14.36 3.66 -20.25
N TRP A 129 14.66 2.94 -21.33
CA TRP A 129 13.69 2.24 -22.16
C TRP A 129 14.14 0.82 -22.44
N ARG A 130 13.21 -0.13 -22.54
CA ARG A 130 13.51 -1.58 -22.47
C ARG A 130 14.07 -2.19 -23.75
N GLU A 131 13.83 -1.58 -24.91
CA GLU A 131 14.22 -2.09 -26.22
C GLU A 131 14.63 -0.94 -27.14
N SER A 132 15.74 -1.06 -27.86
CA SER A 132 16.18 -0.04 -28.82
C SER A 132 16.25 -0.61 -30.22
N PHE A 133 16.53 0.23 -31.20
CA PHE A 133 16.92 -0.19 -32.53
C PHE A 133 17.96 0.73 -33.12
N ILE A 134 18.69 0.21 -34.10
CA ILE A 134 19.58 0.96 -34.96
C ILE A 134 19.10 0.85 -36.41
N VAL A 135 19.38 1.88 -37.19
CA VAL A 135 19.06 1.96 -38.62
C VAL A 135 20.36 1.89 -39.42
N LEU A 136 20.35 1.13 -40.51
CA LEU A 136 21.51 0.86 -41.36
C LEU A 136 21.10 0.98 -42.84
N GLU A 137 22.07 1.27 -43.71
CA GLU A 137 21.86 1.19 -45.16
C GLU A 137 21.35 -0.21 -45.56
N SER A 138 20.40 -0.26 -46.49
CA SER A 138 19.70 -1.50 -46.87
C SER A 138 20.52 -2.49 -47.71
N LYS A 139 21.86 -2.42 -47.69
CA LYS A 139 22.74 -3.38 -48.37
C LYS A 139 22.52 -4.77 -47.78
N PRO A 140 21.91 -5.73 -48.52
CA PRO A 140 21.63 -7.05 -47.98
C PRO A 140 22.95 -7.80 -47.75
N LYS A 141 23.13 -8.38 -46.55
CA LYS A 141 24.28 -9.25 -46.27
C LYS A 141 24.19 -10.50 -47.16
N LYS A 142 25.27 -10.86 -47.86
CA LYS A 142 25.35 -12.10 -48.67
C LYS A 142 24.92 -13.30 -47.82
N GLY A 143 23.87 -14.00 -48.24
CA GLY A 143 23.37 -15.22 -47.57
C GLY A 143 22.26 -15.02 -46.54
N VAL A 144 21.84 -13.79 -46.22
CA VAL A 144 20.76 -13.52 -45.26
C VAL A 144 19.44 -13.25 -45.99
N THR A 145 18.40 -14.02 -45.67
CA THR A 145 17.04 -13.82 -46.19
C THR A 145 16.23 -13.04 -45.17
N TYR A 146 15.82 -11.83 -45.52
CA TYR A 146 14.96 -10.99 -44.67
C TYR A 146 13.48 -11.39 -44.83
N PRO A 147 12.60 -11.14 -43.85
CA PRO A 147 11.19 -11.48 -43.97
C PRO A 147 10.50 -10.62 -45.05
N SER A 148 9.69 -11.23 -45.91
CA SER A 148 8.89 -10.51 -46.92
C SER A 148 7.61 -9.88 -46.38
N ALA A 149 7.24 -10.18 -45.12
CA ALA A 149 6.12 -9.60 -44.40
C ALA A 149 6.53 -9.29 -42.95
N LEU A 150 6.06 -8.15 -42.41
CA LEU A 150 6.31 -7.78 -41.03
C LEU A 150 5.26 -8.38 -40.12
N THR A 151 5.68 -8.94 -38.99
CA THR A 151 4.78 -9.38 -37.94
C THR A 151 4.60 -8.24 -36.95
N TYR A 152 3.38 -7.75 -36.81
CA TYR A 152 3.04 -6.71 -35.85
C TYR A 152 2.58 -7.32 -34.53
N SER A 153 3.01 -6.73 -33.41
CA SER A 153 2.43 -7.01 -32.11
C SER A 153 0.97 -6.59 -32.11
N SER A 154 0.06 -7.51 -31.85
CA SER A 154 -1.37 -7.38 -32.14
C SER A 154 -2.02 -6.17 -31.43
N SER A 155 -2.35 -5.16 -32.23
CA SER A 155 -3.64 -4.46 -32.15
C SER A 155 -4.31 -4.66 -33.52
N LYS A 156 -5.60 -5.06 -33.53
CA LYS A 156 -6.39 -5.39 -34.72
C LYS A 156 -6.15 -4.40 -35.88
N SER A 157 -6.01 -4.93 -37.10
CA SER A 157 -5.88 -4.17 -38.34
C SER A 157 -7.21 -3.53 -38.78
N PRO A 158 -7.19 -2.37 -39.46
CA PRO A 158 -8.36 -1.78 -40.08
C PRO A 158 -8.66 -2.42 -41.43
N ALA A 159 -9.88 -2.91 -41.62
CA ALA A 159 -10.39 -3.33 -42.93
C ALA A 159 -10.84 -2.11 -43.76
N ALA A 160 -10.73 -2.26 -45.07
CA ALA A 160 -10.86 -1.26 -46.11
C ALA A 160 -12.24 -0.57 -46.22
N GLN A 161 -12.22 0.66 -46.76
CA GLN A 161 -13.35 1.50 -47.12
C GLN A 161 -14.23 0.91 -48.25
N ALA A 162 -15.54 1.19 -48.19
CA ALA A 162 -16.41 1.34 -49.36
C ALA A 162 -17.66 2.21 -49.05
N GLY A 163 -17.90 3.26 -49.88
CA GLY A 163 -19.19 3.94 -50.13
C GLY A 163 -19.65 5.02 -49.12
N GLU A 164 -19.51 6.32 -49.42
CA GLU A 164 -20.58 7.21 -49.95
C GLU A 164 -21.79 7.38 -49.00
N THR A 165 -22.06 8.55 -48.40
CA THR A 165 -22.57 9.75 -49.08
C THR A 165 -22.56 10.97 -48.14
N THR A 166 -22.36 12.13 -48.75
CA THR A 166 -22.45 13.50 -48.23
C THR A 166 -23.78 13.88 -47.59
N LYS A 167 -23.77 14.49 -46.39
CA LYS A 167 -24.67 15.62 -46.04
C LYS A 167 -23.96 16.61 -45.12
N ALA A 168 -23.83 17.83 -45.63
CA ALA A 168 -23.38 19.02 -44.91
C ALA A 168 -24.40 19.42 -43.84
N TYR A 169 -23.92 19.86 -42.67
CA TYR A 169 -24.72 20.62 -41.72
C TYR A 169 -24.06 21.98 -41.50
N GLN A 170 -24.79 23.01 -41.90
CA GLN A 170 -24.42 24.42 -41.79
C GLN A 170 -24.46 24.88 -40.33
N ARG A 171 -23.47 25.68 -39.92
CA ARG A 171 -23.44 26.40 -38.64
C ARG A 171 -23.89 27.84 -38.89
N PRO A 172 -24.85 28.41 -38.14
CA PRO A 172 -25.23 29.82 -38.29
C PRO A 172 -24.21 30.75 -37.59
N PRO A 173 -24.07 32.02 -38.06
CA PRO A 173 -22.97 32.91 -37.71
C PRO A 173 -23.26 33.78 -36.48
N ILE A 174 -22.21 34.17 -35.75
CA ILE A 174 -22.24 35.27 -34.77
C ILE A 174 -21.17 36.29 -35.17
N PRO A 175 -21.42 37.62 -35.07
CA PRO A 175 -20.70 38.65 -35.81
C PRO A 175 -19.32 38.99 -35.23
N ALA A 176 -18.46 39.46 -36.13
CA ALA A 176 -17.13 40.00 -35.90
C ALA A 176 -17.16 41.40 -35.26
N THR A 177 -16.20 41.67 -34.38
CA THR A 177 -15.76 43.03 -34.07
C THR A 177 -14.24 43.11 -34.13
N THR A 178 -13.79 44.22 -34.68
CA THR A 178 -12.53 44.57 -35.32
C THR A 178 -11.34 44.70 -34.35
N ALA A 179 -10.15 44.28 -34.79
CA ALA A 179 -8.85 44.61 -34.19
C ALA A 179 -8.31 45.91 -34.83
N GLN A 180 -7.64 46.85 -34.14
CA GLN A 180 -6.22 46.93 -33.72
C GLN A 180 -5.93 48.43 -33.33
N PRO A 181 -4.71 48.89 -32.96
CA PRO A 181 -3.56 48.26 -32.28
C PRO A 181 -3.12 49.10 -31.03
N VAL A 182 -2.21 48.57 -30.18
CA VAL A 182 -1.46 49.42 -29.24
C VAL A 182 0.04 49.14 -29.36
N THR A 183 0.77 50.22 -29.57
CA THR A 183 2.21 50.34 -29.80
C THR A 183 3.00 50.31 -28.49
N LEU A 184 4.23 49.84 -28.61
CA LEU A 184 5.32 49.80 -27.63
C LEU A 184 5.70 51.18 -27.08
N MET A 185 5.89 51.34 -25.75
CA MET A 185 6.88 52.29 -25.21
C MET A 185 7.46 51.92 -23.83
N GLN A 186 8.69 52.40 -23.66
CA GLN A 186 9.75 52.12 -22.69
C GLN A 186 9.47 52.33 -21.19
N LEU A 187 10.28 51.62 -20.40
CA LEU A 187 10.59 51.87 -18.99
C LEU A 187 11.30 53.21 -18.77
N LEU A 188 10.99 53.88 -17.64
CA LEU A 188 11.99 54.48 -16.74
C LEU A 188 11.43 54.72 -15.33
N ALA A 189 12.22 54.21 -14.36
CA ALA A 189 12.45 54.55 -12.95
C ALA A 189 11.38 55.29 -12.10
N VAL A 190 11.01 54.65 -10.98
CA VAL A 190 10.90 55.31 -9.67
C VAL A 190 11.58 54.44 -8.60
N THR A 191 12.52 55.04 -7.89
CA THR A 191 13.30 54.51 -6.76
C THR A 191 12.53 54.64 -5.45
N VAL A 192 12.48 53.59 -4.63
CA VAL A 192 12.39 53.73 -3.15
C VAL A 192 13.23 52.63 -2.49
N ALA A 193 13.94 53.04 -1.44
CA ALA A 193 15.16 52.46 -0.88
C ALA A 193 14.98 51.23 0.02
N VAL A 194 16.11 50.51 0.13
CA VAL A 194 16.42 49.37 1.00
C VAL A 194 16.66 49.85 2.44
N ALA A 195 16.19 49.09 3.44
CA ALA A 195 16.63 49.18 4.82
C ALA A 195 16.97 47.79 5.38
N THR A 196 18.22 47.64 5.82
CA THR A 196 18.79 46.53 6.62
C THR A 196 19.03 46.99 8.07
N PRO A 197 19.27 46.06 9.03
CA PRO A 197 18.82 46.18 10.42
C PRO A 197 19.85 46.77 11.39
N THR A 198 19.38 47.30 12.52
CA THR A 198 20.22 47.76 13.64
C THR A 198 19.78 47.16 14.97
N ILE A 199 20.77 46.66 15.70
CA ILE A 199 20.79 46.00 17.02
C ILE A 199 20.68 47.05 18.14
N LEU A 200 19.98 46.73 19.24
CA LEU A 200 20.11 47.40 20.56
C LEU A 200 19.76 46.40 21.72
N PRO A 201 20.17 46.67 22.99
CA PRO A 201 20.96 45.71 23.78
C PRO A 201 20.31 45.16 25.07
N ARG A 202 21.03 44.20 25.68
CA ARG A 202 20.80 43.52 26.97
C ARG A 202 20.84 44.47 28.19
N PRO A 203 20.09 44.13 29.26
CA PRO A 203 20.62 44.32 30.62
C PRO A 203 20.47 43.08 31.54
N SER A 204 21.30 43.05 32.58
CA SER A 204 21.30 42.17 33.76
C SER A 204 22.09 42.90 34.88
N PRO A 205 22.06 42.50 36.17
CA PRO A 205 20.99 42.03 37.07
C PRO A 205 20.94 42.86 38.40
N SER A 206 19.88 42.73 39.22
CA SER A 206 19.95 43.03 40.67
C SER A 206 18.80 42.38 41.46
N ALA A 207 19.03 42.19 42.75
CA ALA A 207 18.44 41.19 43.63
C ALA A 207 17.36 41.70 44.60
N ALA A 208 16.64 40.72 45.17
CA ALA A 208 15.98 40.64 46.49
C ALA A 208 14.77 41.57 46.81
N SER A 209 13.59 40.98 47.04
CA SER A 209 13.11 40.61 48.39
C SER A 209 11.64 40.14 48.43
N THR A 210 11.37 39.37 49.49
CA THR A 210 10.24 38.56 49.98
C THR A 210 8.84 39.20 50.10
N THR A 211 7.77 38.39 49.88
CA THR A 211 6.54 38.18 50.71
C THR A 211 5.49 37.41 49.86
N SER A 212 5.20 36.12 50.08
CA SER A 212 4.26 35.45 51.02
C SER A 212 2.76 35.56 50.67
N ILE A 213 2.02 34.45 50.93
CA ILE A 213 0.54 34.22 50.94
C ILE A 213 -0.07 33.69 49.62
N ARG A 214 -0.91 32.64 49.54
CA ARG A 214 -1.39 31.55 50.42
C ARG A 214 -1.99 30.44 49.53
N ARG A 215 -1.97 29.20 50.03
CA ARG A 215 -2.66 27.99 49.51
C ARG A 215 -3.82 27.63 50.46
N PRO A 216 -4.94 27.04 50.00
CA PRO A 216 -5.99 26.55 50.91
C PRO A 216 -5.77 25.09 51.35
N GLU A 217 -6.05 24.82 52.63
CA GLU A 217 -6.19 23.51 53.27
C GLU A 217 -7.59 22.89 53.06
N PRO A 218 -7.78 21.62 53.47
CA PRO A 218 -8.99 21.20 54.16
C PRO A 218 -8.71 20.71 55.60
N VAL A 219 -9.55 21.17 56.52
CA VAL A 219 -9.80 20.71 57.91
C VAL A 219 -10.44 19.30 57.84
N GLY A 220 -10.25 18.34 58.74
CA GLY A 220 -9.56 18.21 60.02
C GLY A 220 -10.25 17.09 60.82
N HIS A 221 -9.51 16.25 61.52
CA HIS A 221 -9.74 15.90 62.93
C HIS A 221 -8.68 14.90 63.43
N ARG A 222 -8.11 15.27 64.56
CA ARG A 222 -7.01 14.63 65.29
C ARG A 222 -7.57 14.11 66.61
N SER A 223 -7.08 12.97 67.07
CA SER A 223 -6.99 12.66 68.50
C SER A 223 -5.75 11.78 68.72
N GLN A 224 -4.91 12.20 69.66
CA GLN A 224 -3.74 11.47 70.15
C GLN A 224 -4.19 10.45 71.20
N GLU A 225 -3.50 9.31 71.30
CA GLU A 225 -2.94 8.86 72.57
C GLU A 225 -1.87 7.78 72.35
N MET A 226 -0.96 7.73 73.32
CA MET A 226 0.24 6.90 73.39
C MET A 226 0.05 5.91 74.58
N ASP A 227 0.70 4.75 74.46
CA ASP A 227 1.08 3.81 75.52
C ASP A 227 0.10 2.78 76.11
N LEU A 228 0.71 1.61 76.38
CA LEU A 228 0.39 0.58 77.38
C LEU A 228 -0.84 -0.33 77.17
N TRP A 229 -0.62 -1.57 76.71
CA TRP A 229 -0.54 -2.73 77.62
C TRP A 229 -0.23 -4.06 76.91
N SER A 230 0.64 -4.78 77.57
CA SER A 230 1.02 -6.18 77.43
C SER A 230 -0.06 -7.15 77.92
N THR A 231 -0.19 -8.28 77.20
CA THR A 231 -0.50 -9.66 77.64
C THR A 231 -1.21 -9.95 78.97
N THR A 232 -2.31 -10.73 78.88
CA THR A 232 -2.65 -11.85 79.80
C THR A 232 -3.44 -12.90 78.98
N THR A 233 -2.88 -14.06 78.61
CA THR A 233 -2.81 -15.36 79.32
C THR A 233 -4.17 -16.00 79.65
N TYR A 234 -4.42 -17.18 79.07
CA TYR A 234 -5.12 -18.29 79.74
C TYR A 234 -4.43 -19.61 79.44
N THR A 235 -4.34 -20.41 80.49
CA THR A 235 -3.41 -21.52 80.78
C THR A 235 -4.04 -22.90 80.58
N SER A 236 -3.22 -23.91 80.25
CA SER A 236 -3.14 -25.22 80.96
C SER A 236 -1.98 -26.04 80.32
N SER A 237 -0.87 -26.21 81.05
CA SER A 237 -0.45 -27.41 81.82
C SER A 237 0.13 -28.52 80.91
N GLN A 238 1.20 -29.27 81.21
CA GLN A 238 2.24 -29.32 82.24
C GLN A 238 3.28 -30.37 81.74
N ASN A 239 4.52 -30.28 82.26
CA ASN A 239 5.55 -31.33 82.39
C ASN A 239 6.62 -31.58 81.28
N ARG A 240 7.85 -31.17 81.62
CA ARG A 240 9.18 -31.78 81.33
C ARG A 240 9.55 -32.75 82.50
N PRO A 241 10.57 -33.63 82.45
CA PRO A 241 11.92 -33.50 81.84
C PRO A 241 12.35 -34.75 81.04
N GLY A 242 13.48 -34.90 80.34
CA GLY A 242 14.75 -34.18 80.13
C GLY A 242 15.69 -35.13 79.33
N ALA A 243 16.86 -34.61 78.93
CA ALA A 243 18.04 -35.31 78.35
C ALA A 243 18.12 -35.51 76.82
N ASP A 244 19.06 -34.75 76.23
CA ASP A 244 19.81 -34.98 74.97
C ASP A 244 21.04 -35.89 75.31
N PRO A 245 21.90 -36.42 74.40
CA PRO A 245 22.02 -36.18 72.94
C PRO A 245 22.30 -37.41 72.05
N GLY A 246 22.10 -37.28 70.73
CA GLY A 246 22.55 -38.30 69.77
C GLY A 246 22.45 -37.86 68.30
N ARG A 247 23.61 -37.57 67.69
CA ARG A 247 23.79 -37.07 66.32
C ARG A 247 24.41 -38.15 65.43
N VAL A 248 23.73 -38.62 64.38
CA VAL A 248 24.31 -39.09 63.08
C VAL A 248 23.18 -39.21 62.02
N PRO A 249 23.45 -39.25 60.69
CA PRO A 249 22.88 -38.31 59.73
C PRO A 249 21.89 -38.92 58.71
N LYS A 250 21.17 -38.02 58.05
CA LYS A 250 20.27 -38.22 56.91
C LYS A 250 20.94 -38.96 55.74
N GLU A 251 20.37 -40.10 55.37
CA GLU A 251 20.11 -40.47 53.98
C GLU A 251 18.62 -40.78 53.84
N GLU A 252 17.84 -39.77 53.45
CA GLU A 252 16.52 -40.03 52.87
C GLU A 252 16.51 -39.46 51.46
N LEU A 253 16.53 -40.43 50.56
CA LEU A 253 16.32 -40.38 49.13
C LEU A 253 15.08 -39.51 48.82
N SER A 254 15.31 -38.24 48.50
CA SER A 254 14.29 -37.36 47.94
C SER A 254 14.04 -37.79 46.49
N THR A 255 13.10 -38.71 46.29
CA THR A 255 12.40 -38.83 45.02
C THR A 255 11.56 -37.57 44.83
N GLN A 256 12.20 -36.49 44.36
CA GLN A 256 11.49 -35.45 43.63
C GLN A 256 10.94 -36.11 42.37
N SER A 257 9.64 -36.39 42.39
CA SER A 257 8.85 -36.67 41.21
C SER A 257 9.08 -35.53 40.21
N LEU A 258 9.89 -35.80 39.19
CA LEU A 258 10.06 -34.95 38.01
C LEU A 258 8.72 -34.92 37.28
N GLU A 259 7.86 -33.96 37.62
CA GLU A 259 6.76 -33.59 36.74
C GLU A 259 7.37 -33.23 35.38
N PRO A 260 6.80 -33.72 34.26
CA PRO A 260 7.32 -33.38 32.94
C PRO A 260 7.32 -31.86 32.77
N VAL A 261 8.50 -31.29 32.54
CA VAL A 261 8.65 -29.87 32.24
C VAL A 261 7.81 -29.60 31.00
N SER A 262 6.80 -28.75 31.15
CA SER A 262 5.97 -28.36 30.02
C SER A 262 6.85 -27.84 28.89
N LEU A 263 6.70 -28.46 27.71
CA LEU A 263 7.36 -28.05 26.47
C LEU A 263 6.57 -26.93 25.77
N GLY A 264 5.35 -26.68 26.24
CA GLY A 264 4.39 -25.70 25.74
C GLY A 264 3.51 -26.18 24.59
N ASP A 265 2.35 -25.52 24.39
CA ASP A 265 1.35 -25.91 23.38
C ASP A 265 1.89 -25.71 21.95
N PRO A 266 2.18 -26.79 21.20
CA PRO A 266 2.73 -26.67 19.86
C PRO A 266 1.74 -26.08 18.85
N ASN A 267 0.43 -26.07 19.15
CA ASN A 267 -0.59 -25.46 18.29
C ASN A 267 -0.64 -23.93 18.42
N CYS A 268 0.02 -23.37 19.44
CA CYS A 268 0.07 -21.93 19.70
C CYS A 268 1.51 -21.41 19.68
N LYS A 269 2.14 -21.40 18.50
CA LYS A 269 3.52 -20.92 18.34
C LYS A 269 3.60 -19.41 18.09
N ILE A 270 3.63 -18.62 19.16
CA ILE A 270 3.75 -17.15 19.13
C ILE A 270 4.87 -16.64 20.03
N ASP A 271 5.35 -15.43 19.77
CA ASP A 271 6.30 -14.72 20.63
C ASP A 271 5.61 -13.49 21.23
N LEU A 272 5.37 -13.53 22.54
CA LEU A 272 4.49 -12.62 23.27
C LEU A 272 5.28 -11.69 24.19
N SER A 273 5.01 -10.39 24.10
CA SER A 273 5.47 -9.38 25.06
C SER A 273 4.27 -8.75 25.76
N PHE A 274 4.22 -8.82 27.08
CA PHE A 274 3.29 -8.01 27.86
C PHE A 274 3.92 -6.66 28.20
N LEU A 275 3.25 -5.57 27.82
CA LEU A 275 3.51 -4.23 28.31
C LEU A 275 2.59 -3.95 29.50
N ILE A 276 3.15 -4.08 30.71
CA ILE A 276 2.41 -3.82 31.94
C ILE A 276 2.58 -2.37 32.40
N ASP A 277 1.46 -1.76 32.78
CA ASP A 277 1.47 -0.42 33.34
C ASP A 277 2.10 -0.48 34.73
N GLY A 278 3.19 0.26 34.93
CA GLY A 278 3.87 0.41 36.21
C GLY A 278 3.71 1.81 36.80
N SER A 279 2.90 2.68 36.18
CA SER A 279 2.68 4.07 36.59
C SER A 279 2.16 4.20 38.02
N THR A 280 2.23 5.41 38.57
CA THR A 280 1.75 5.67 39.94
C THR A 280 0.23 5.58 40.04
N SER A 281 -0.52 5.86 38.97
CA SER A 281 -2.00 5.96 38.96
C SER A 281 -2.69 4.66 39.37
N ILE A 282 -2.14 3.50 39.00
CA ILE A 282 -2.75 2.20 39.30
C ILE A 282 -2.57 1.79 40.78
N GLY A 283 -1.52 2.25 41.45
CA GLY A 283 -1.17 1.81 42.80
C GLY A 283 -0.89 0.30 42.99
N LYS A 284 -0.40 -0.07 44.18
CA LYS A 284 0.14 -1.43 44.45
C LYS A 284 -0.90 -2.55 44.33
N ARG A 285 -2.15 -2.30 44.73
CA ARG A 285 -3.21 -3.32 44.73
C ARG A 285 -3.62 -3.71 43.31
N ARG A 286 -3.87 -2.72 42.43
CA ARG A 286 -4.23 -2.96 41.02
C ARG A 286 -3.05 -3.52 40.23
N PHE A 287 -1.83 -3.07 40.51
CA PHE A 287 -0.62 -3.68 39.96
C PHE A 287 -0.52 -5.17 40.27
N ARG A 288 -0.90 -5.61 41.49
CA ARG A 288 -0.96 -7.05 41.83
C ARG A 288 -2.00 -7.80 40.99
N ILE A 289 -3.17 -7.21 40.73
CA ILE A 289 -4.21 -7.83 39.88
C ILE A 289 -3.72 -7.98 38.43
N GLN A 290 -3.02 -6.98 37.89
CA GLN A 290 -2.36 -7.07 36.59
C GLN A 290 -1.38 -8.25 36.53
N LYS A 291 -0.50 -8.39 37.54
CA LYS A 291 0.42 -9.54 37.62
C LYS A 291 -0.30 -10.89 37.68
N GLN A 292 -1.43 -10.97 38.38
CA GLN A 292 -2.24 -12.19 38.43
C GLN A 292 -2.82 -12.56 37.06
N LEU A 293 -3.27 -11.59 36.26
CA LEU A 293 -3.68 -11.84 34.88
C LEU A 293 -2.53 -12.43 34.06
N LEU A 294 -1.34 -11.80 34.11
CA LEU A 294 -0.15 -12.28 33.38
C LEU A 294 0.22 -13.71 33.77
N ALA A 295 0.27 -14.00 35.07
CA ALA A 295 0.53 -15.33 35.60
C ALA A 295 -0.52 -16.35 35.12
N GLY A 296 -1.79 -15.96 35.09
CA GLY A 296 -2.88 -16.80 34.59
C GLY A 296 -2.76 -17.07 33.08
N VAL A 297 -2.40 -16.07 32.29
CA VAL A 297 -2.16 -16.22 30.84
C VAL A 297 -0.96 -17.12 30.58
N ALA A 298 0.15 -16.94 31.30
CA ALA A 298 1.33 -17.79 31.16
C ALA A 298 1.00 -19.28 31.44
N GLN A 299 0.21 -19.56 32.48
CA GLN A 299 -0.25 -20.92 32.76
C GLN A 299 -1.19 -21.45 31.68
N ALA A 300 -2.17 -20.65 31.24
CA ALA A 300 -3.17 -21.08 30.27
C ALA A 300 -2.62 -21.27 28.84
N LEU A 301 -1.59 -20.52 28.46
CA LEU A 301 -0.88 -20.68 27.18
C LEU A 301 0.10 -21.85 27.18
N ASP A 302 0.43 -22.38 28.35
CA ASP A 302 1.48 -23.38 28.49
C ASP A 302 2.80 -22.88 27.84
N ILE A 303 3.43 -21.87 28.44
CA ILE A 303 4.67 -21.27 27.93
C ILE A 303 5.79 -22.30 27.90
N GLY A 304 6.41 -22.45 26.73
CA GLY A 304 7.49 -23.40 26.53
C GLY A 304 8.16 -23.30 25.16
N PRO A 305 9.34 -23.93 24.98
CA PRO A 305 10.15 -23.80 23.77
C PRO A 305 9.48 -24.38 22.51
N ALA A 306 8.62 -25.40 22.64
CA ALA A 306 7.85 -25.97 21.54
C ALA A 306 6.61 -25.13 21.19
N GLY A 307 6.08 -24.37 22.15
CA GLY A 307 4.87 -23.57 22.01
C GLY A 307 5.11 -22.05 22.10
N PRO A 308 4.29 -21.31 22.85
CA PRO A 308 4.40 -19.87 23.00
C PRO A 308 5.56 -19.47 23.91
N LEU A 309 6.29 -18.41 23.55
CA LEU A 309 7.26 -17.75 24.41
C LEU A 309 6.70 -16.43 24.92
N MET A 310 7.00 -16.08 26.17
CA MET A 310 6.48 -14.87 26.81
C MET A 310 7.56 -14.11 27.56
N GLY A 311 7.62 -12.80 27.35
CA GLY A 311 8.36 -11.90 28.22
C GLY A 311 7.55 -10.69 28.66
N VAL A 312 8.13 -9.92 29.57
CA VAL A 312 7.44 -8.81 30.25
C VAL A 312 8.31 -7.56 30.23
N VAL A 313 7.70 -6.47 29.79
CA VAL A 313 8.23 -5.13 29.85
C VAL A 313 7.28 -4.30 30.72
N GLN A 314 7.83 -3.64 31.72
CA GLN A 314 7.08 -2.68 32.51
C GLN A 314 7.36 -1.27 32.02
N TYR A 315 6.31 -0.49 31.83
CA TYR A 315 6.44 0.91 31.49
C TYR A 315 5.94 1.82 32.61
N GLY A 316 6.34 3.08 32.51
CA GLY A 316 6.10 4.15 33.46
C GLY A 316 6.54 5.42 32.74
N ASP A 317 7.46 6.18 33.34
CA ASP A 317 8.19 7.20 32.59
C ASP A 317 9.05 6.60 31.47
N ASN A 318 9.75 5.50 31.77
CA ASN A 318 10.61 4.80 30.84
C ASN A 318 10.38 3.28 30.87
N PRO A 319 10.21 2.62 29.71
CA PRO A 319 10.04 1.17 29.65
C PRO A 319 11.33 0.43 30.04
N ALA A 320 11.19 -0.71 30.70
CA ALA A 320 12.29 -1.64 30.95
C ALA A 320 11.82 -3.10 30.87
N THR A 321 12.66 -3.93 30.29
CA THR A 321 12.46 -5.39 30.24
C THR A 321 12.76 -6.00 31.60
N HIS A 322 11.78 -6.70 32.19
CA HIS A 322 12.01 -7.54 33.36
C HIS A 322 12.60 -8.89 32.96
N PHE A 323 12.08 -9.47 31.87
CA PHE A 323 12.64 -10.66 31.25
C PHE A 323 12.22 -10.76 29.79
N ASN A 324 13.12 -11.32 28.96
CA ASN A 324 12.91 -11.52 27.52
C ASN A 324 12.38 -12.93 27.21
N LEU A 325 12.13 -13.22 25.93
CA LEU A 325 11.51 -14.46 25.46
C LEU A 325 12.30 -15.73 25.80
N LYS A 326 13.62 -15.61 26.03
CA LYS A 326 14.49 -16.75 26.37
C LYS A 326 14.82 -16.86 27.86
N THR A 327 14.35 -15.92 28.70
CA THR A 327 14.73 -15.91 30.13
C THR A 327 14.03 -17.01 30.91
N HIS A 328 12.73 -17.19 30.68
CA HIS A 328 11.92 -18.23 31.33
C HIS A 328 11.20 -19.04 30.25
N MET A 329 11.52 -20.33 30.16
CA MET A 329 11.00 -21.23 29.13
C MET A 329 10.00 -22.27 29.67
N ASN A 330 9.42 -22.01 30.85
CA ASN A 330 8.35 -22.82 31.41
C ASN A 330 7.37 -21.93 32.20
N SER A 331 6.08 -22.29 32.20
CA SER A 331 5.03 -21.51 32.86
C SER A 331 5.20 -21.37 34.37
N ARG A 332 5.76 -22.39 35.06
CA ARG A 332 5.91 -22.39 36.52
C ARG A 332 6.93 -21.34 36.97
N ASP A 333 8.12 -21.35 36.38
CA ASP A 333 9.19 -20.38 36.69
C ASP A 333 8.79 -18.97 36.27
N LEU A 334 8.17 -18.84 35.09
CA LEU A 334 7.67 -17.56 34.60
C LEU A 334 6.63 -16.97 35.56
N LYS A 335 5.70 -17.77 36.07
CA LYS A 335 4.72 -17.33 37.08
C LYS A 335 5.42 -16.80 38.33
N THR A 336 6.38 -17.55 38.89
CA THR A 336 7.14 -17.13 40.07
C THR A 336 7.94 -15.86 39.81
N ALA A 337 8.50 -15.70 38.61
CA ALA A 337 9.21 -14.49 38.21
C ALA A 337 8.26 -13.28 38.10
N ILE A 338 7.08 -13.45 37.49
CA ILE A 338 6.03 -12.42 37.40
C ILE A 338 5.65 -11.94 38.80
N GLU A 339 5.43 -12.84 39.75
CA GLU A 339 5.03 -12.49 41.12
C GLU A 339 6.05 -11.58 41.83
N LYS A 340 7.34 -11.70 41.51
CA LYS A 340 8.44 -10.89 42.07
C LYS A 340 8.57 -9.49 41.47
N ILE A 341 7.92 -9.20 40.35
CA ILE A 341 8.00 -7.88 39.71
C ILE A 341 7.47 -6.80 40.66
N THR A 342 8.24 -5.74 40.86
CA THR A 342 7.88 -4.56 41.66
C THR A 342 7.39 -3.40 40.78
N GLN A 343 6.51 -2.56 41.33
CA GLN A 343 6.00 -1.38 40.62
C GLN A 343 7.06 -0.27 40.63
N ARG A 344 7.34 0.33 39.47
CA ARG A 344 8.36 1.41 39.34
C ARG A 344 7.79 2.82 39.51
N GLY A 345 6.50 3.04 39.24
CA GLY A 345 5.86 4.34 39.26
C GLY A 345 6.10 5.17 38.00
N GLY A 346 5.67 6.43 38.04
CA GLY A 346 5.80 7.40 36.95
C GLY A 346 4.49 7.61 36.19
N LEU A 347 4.60 8.17 34.99
CA LEU A 347 3.49 8.38 34.05
C LEU A 347 3.12 7.10 33.28
N SER A 348 2.06 7.12 32.46
CA SER A 348 1.62 5.98 31.64
C SER A 348 2.01 6.15 30.18
N ASN A 349 3.32 6.20 29.88
CA ASN A 349 3.83 6.43 28.52
C ASN A 349 3.79 5.15 27.66
N VAL A 350 2.60 4.82 27.14
CA VAL A 350 2.35 3.64 26.30
C VAL A 350 3.03 3.74 24.95
N GLY A 351 2.99 4.90 24.29
CA GLY A 351 3.60 5.10 22.98
C GLY A 351 5.11 4.82 23.01
N ARG A 352 5.78 5.34 24.04
CA ARG A 352 7.19 5.04 24.33
C ARG A 352 7.42 3.55 24.57
N ALA A 353 6.54 2.88 25.31
CA ALA A 353 6.65 1.45 25.59
C ALA A 353 6.52 0.58 24.32
N ILE A 354 5.57 0.89 23.45
CA ILE A 354 5.38 0.23 22.15
C ILE A 354 6.61 0.45 21.25
N SER A 355 7.14 1.67 21.20
CA SER A 355 8.37 1.98 20.46
C SER A 355 9.57 1.20 20.97
N PHE A 356 9.69 1.05 22.30
CA PHE A 356 10.76 0.29 22.93
C PHE A 356 10.71 -1.20 22.58
N VAL A 357 9.55 -1.86 22.64
CA VAL A 357 9.46 -3.28 22.29
C VAL A 357 9.71 -3.53 20.81
N THR A 358 9.24 -2.61 19.96
CA THR A 358 9.46 -2.67 18.51
C THR A 358 10.95 -2.64 18.17
N LYS A 359 11.72 -1.76 18.84
CA LYS A 359 13.15 -1.57 18.54
C LYS A 359 14.07 -2.56 19.25
N ASN A 360 13.75 -2.93 20.49
CA ASN A 360 14.71 -3.60 21.37
C ASN A 360 14.28 -5.02 21.77
N PHE A 361 12.98 -5.29 21.93
CA PHE A 361 12.52 -6.53 22.54
C PHE A 361 12.50 -7.69 21.54
N PHE A 362 11.84 -7.53 20.39
CA PHE A 362 11.70 -8.58 19.36
C PHE A 362 12.96 -8.76 18.50
N SER A 363 14.08 -9.07 19.14
CA SER A 363 15.36 -9.35 18.48
C SER A 363 15.77 -10.81 18.67
N LYS A 364 16.56 -11.36 17.72
CA LYS A 364 17.13 -12.71 17.86
C LYS A 364 17.92 -12.86 19.15
N ALA A 365 18.63 -11.81 19.58
CA ALA A 365 19.39 -11.79 20.82
C ALA A 365 18.51 -12.00 22.07
N ASN A 366 17.24 -11.59 22.00
CA ASN A 366 16.26 -11.72 23.07
C ASN A 366 15.36 -12.96 22.96
N GLY A 367 15.64 -13.87 22.02
CA GLY A 367 14.90 -15.12 21.83
C GLY A 367 13.79 -15.06 20.79
N ASN A 368 13.69 -13.98 20.00
CA ASN A 368 12.67 -13.84 18.97
C ASN A 368 12.85 -14.86 17.83
N ARG A 369 11.77 -15.56 17.46
CA ARG A 369 11.72 -16.62 16.45
C ARG A 369 11.07 -16.08 15.18
N SER A 370 11.79 -16.11 14.06
CA SER A 370 11.24 -15.65 12.76
C SER A 370 10.07 -16.48 12.23
N SER A 371 9.88 -17.69 12.76
CA SER A 371 8.75 -18.57 12.39
C SER A 371 7.49 -18.35 13.24
N ALA A 372 7.54 -17.47 14.25
CA ALA A 372 6.44 -17.24 15.18
C ALA A 372 5.94 -15.78 15.02
N PRO A 373 4.62 -15.51 15.02
CA PRO A 373 4.10 -14.15 15.03
C PRO A 373 4.50 -13.42 16.31
N ASN A 374 4.92 -12.15 16.17
CA ASN A 374 5.17 -11.27 17.30
C ASN A 374 3.84 -10.69 17.78
N VAL A 375 3.60 -10.76 19.09
CA VAL A 375 2.39 -10.24 19.74
C VAL A 375 2.77 -9.35 20.91
N VAL A 376 2.19 -8.15 20.97
CA VAL A 376 2.28 -7.25 22.12
C VAL A 376 0.92 -7.14 22.76
N VAL A 377 0.81 -7.41 24.05
CA VAL A 377 -0.40 -7.12 24.83
C VAL A 377 -0.12 -5.91 25.72
N VAL A 378 -0.81 -4.81 25.44
CA VAL A 378 -0.72 -3.56 26.19
C VAL A 378 -1.84 -3.50 27.20
N MET A 379 -1.50 -3.18 28.45
CA MET A 379 -2.48 -2.93 29.51
C MET A 379 -2.32 -1.50 29.98
N VAL A 380 -3.41 -0.72 29.97
CA VAL A 380 -3.43 0.66 30.49
C VAL A 380 -4.62 0.87 31.41
N ASP A 381 -4.42 1.62 32.49
CA ASP A 381 -5.48 2.12 33.37
C ASP A 381 -5.92 3.50 32.89
N GLY A 382 -7.16 3.63 32.41
CA GLY A 382 -7.66 4.85 31.79
C GLY A 382 -7.08 5.08 30.40
N TRP A 383 -6.20 6.07 30.28
CA TRP A 383 -5.64 6.53 29.00
C TRP A 383 -4.14 6.82 29.09
N PRO A 384 -3.40 6.68 27.97
CA PRO A 384 -1.97 6.95 27.95
C PRO A 384 -1.67 8.44 28.14
N THR A 385 -0.51 8.73 28.71
CA THR A 385 0.01 10.10 28.89
C THR A 385 0.79 10.61 27.67
N ASP A 386 0.98 9.78 26.64
CA ASP A 386 1.61 10.10 25.37
C ASP A 386 0.77 9.60 24.18
N LYS A 387 1.14 10.02 22.97
CA LYS A 387 0.49 9.56 21.73
C LYS A 387 0.97 8.16 21.38
N VAL A 388 0.05 7.28 21.00
CA VAL A 388 0.34 5.87 20.69
C VAL A 388 0.31 5.58 19.19
N GLU A 389 -0.38 6.41 18.41
CA GLU A 389 -0.62 6.20 16.97
C GLU A 389 0.67 5.89 16.19
N GLU A 390 1.67 6.76 16.27
CA GLU A 390 2.88 6.62 15.46
C GLU A 390 3.77 5.44 15.90
N ALA A 391 3.89 5.22 17.21
CA ALA A 391 4.64 4.08 17.75
C ALA A 391 3.98 2.75 17.36
N SER A 392 2.64 2.70 17.44
CA SER A 392 1.88 1.52 17.07
C SER A 392 1.96 1.26 15.58
N ARG A 393 1.87 2.30 14.74
CA ARG A 393 2.08 2.18 13.28
C ARG A 393 3.40 1.48 12.96
N LEU A 394 4.51 1.94 13.57
CA LEU A 394 5.84 1.33 13.35
C LEU A 394 5.89 -0.13 13.82
N ALA A 395 5.25 -0.45 14.94
CA ALA A 395 5.14 -1.82 15.42
C ALA A 395 4.39 -2.72 14.43
N ARG A 396 3.22 -2.27 13.94
CA ARG A 396 2.41 -2.98 12.95
C ARG A 396 3.14 -3.18 11.63
N GLU A 397 3.85 -2.14 11.17
CA GLU A 397 4.71 -2.23 9.98
C GLU A 397 5.85 -3.24 10.14
N SER A 398 6.34 -3.42 11.37
CA SER A 398 7.34 -4.44 11.73
C SER A 398 6.73 -5.84 11.92
N GLY A 399 5.44 -6.02 11.62
CA GLY A 399 4.74 -7.30 11.75
C GLY A 399 4.33 -7.67 13.17
N ILE A 400 4.30 -6.69 14.10
CA ILE A 400 3.90 -6.91 15.49
C ILE A 400 2.40 -6.74 15.63
N ASN A 401 1.73 -7.76 16.16
CA ASN A 401 0.30 -7.74 16.46
C ASN A 401 0.05 -7.10 17.82
N ILE A 402 -0.64 -5.95 17.86
CA ILE A 402 -0.94 -5.25 19.12
C ILE A 402 -2.34 -5.61 19.58
N PHE A 403 -2.43 -6.20 20.78
CA PHE A 403 -3.64 -6.28 21.58
C PHE A 403 -3.63 -5.17 22.62
N PHE A 404 -4.79 -4.57 22.85
CA PHE A 404 -4.92 -3.43 23.74
C PHE A 404 -6.02 -3.69 24.78
N ILE A 405 -5.64 -3.74 26.04
CA ILE A 405 -6.54 -3.92 27.19
C ILE A 405 -6.64 -2.57 27.90
N THR A 406 -7.80 -1.93 27.74
CA THR A 406 -8.13 -0.71 28.46
C THR A 406 -8.94 -1.07 29.69
N ILE A 407 -8.43 -0.76 30.88
CA ILE A 407 -9.15 -0.90 32.15
C ILE A 407 -9.66 0.48 32.56
N GLU A 408 -10.94 0.59 32.96
CA GLU A 408 -11.51 1.87 33.45
C GLU A 408 -11.24 3.03 32.47
N GLY A 409 -11.62 2.87 31.19
CA GLY A 409 -11.42 3.90 30.16
C GLY A 409 -12.06 5.25 30.51
N ALA A 410 -11.61 6.32 29.83
CA ALA A 410 -12.05 7.69 30.11
C ALA A 410 -13.57 7.84 30.09
N ALA A 411 -14.13 8.45 31.14
CA ALA A 411 -15.53 8.85 31.17
C ALA A 411 -15.81 9.96 30.14
N GLU A 412 -17.08 10.17 29.77
CA GLU A 412 -17.45 11.12 28.70
C GLU A 412 -16.92 12.55 28.96
N ASN A 413 -16.99 13.00 30.21
CA ASN A 413 -16.49 14.29 30.66
C ASN A 413 -14.95 14.38 30.70
N GLU A 414 -14.25 13.24 30.67
CA GLU A 414 -12.80 13.16 30.72
C GLU A 414 -12.17 13.05 29.33
N LYS A 415 -12.95 12.70 28.30
CA LYS A 415 -12.48 12.53 26.93
C LYS A 415 -11.74 13.77 26.38
N GLN A 416 -12.09 14.97 26.82
CA GLN A 416 -11.42 16.22 26.44
C GLN A 416 -9.97 16.33 26.94
N TYR A 417 -9.62 15.62 28.02
CA TYR A 417 -8.27 15.60 28.60
C TYR A 417 -7.41 14.45 28.07
N VAL A 418 -8.00 13.56 27.26
CA VAL A 418 -7.28 12.44 26.67
C VAL A 418 -6.34 12.98 25.59
N VAL A 419 -5.04 12.72 25.76
CA VAL A 419 -3.97 13.16 24.86
C VAL A 419 -4.22 12.75 23.41
N GLU A 420 -4.77 11.55 23.23
CA GLU A 420 -5.12 11.00 21.93
C GLU A 420 -6.45 10.23 22.00
N PRO A 421 -7.56 10.83 21.52
CA PRO A 421 -8.84 10.14 21.44
C PRO A 421 -8.75 8.87 20.59
N ASN A 422 -9.53 7.85 20.95
CA ASN A 422 -9.54 6.56 20.27
C ASN A 422 -8.16 5.85 20.21
N PHE A 423 -7.25 6.14 21.15
CA PHE A 423 -5.89 5.57 21.20
C PHE A 423 -5.86 4.04 21.01
N ALA A 424 -6.77 3.29 21.62
CA ALA A 424 -6.82 1.84 21.49
C ALA A 424 -7.09 1.40 20.04
N ASN A 425 -8.07 2.03 19.38
CA ASN A 425 -8.40 1.78 17.98
C ASN A 425 -7.25 2.17 17.04
N LYS A 426 -6.52 3.24 17.38
CA LYS A 426 -5.34 3.68 16.64
C LYS A 426 -4.12 2.78 16.85
N ALA A 427 -4.07 2.04 17.96
CA ALA A 427 -2.95 1.17 18.30
C ALA A 427 -3.05 -0.23 17.70
N VAL A 428 -4.25 -0.81 17.72
CA VAL A 428 -4.47 -2.20 17.27
C VAL A 428 -4.42 -2.39 15.76
N CYS A 429 -4.35 -3.65 15.33
CA CYS A 429 -4.29 -4.04 13.92
C CYS A 429 -5.58 -3.77 13.13
N ARG A 430 -6.74 -3.99 13.78
CA ARG A 430 -8.07 -3.77 13.21
C ARG A 430 -9.05 -3.41 14.31
N THR A 431 -10.02 -2.57 13.98
CA THR A 431 -11.07 -2.09 14.89
C THR A 431 -12.33 -2.95 14.84
N ASN A 432 -12.17 -4.28 14.76
CA ASN A 432 -13.27 -5.26 14.69
C ASN A 432 -13.60 -5.91 16.05
N GLY A 433 -13.07 -5.36 17.15
CA GLY A 433 -13.24 -5.89 18.50
C GLY A 433 -12.40 -7.14 18.82
N PHE A 434 -11.60 -7.66 17.88
CA PHE A 434 -10.72 -8.81 18.12
C PHE A 434 -9.48 -8.43 18.93
N TYR A 435 -8.82 -7.32 18.60
CA TYR A 435 -7.55 -6.92 19.22
C TYR A 435 -7.74 -6.06 20.47
N SER A 436 -8.92 -5.48 20.67
CA SER A 436 -9.20 -4.58 21.78
C SER A 436 -10.07 -5.28 22.84
N PHE A 437 -9.71 -5.08 24.10
CA PHE A 437 -10.49 -5.48 25.27
C PHE A 437 -10.81 -4.26 26.10
N HIS A 438 -12.10 -3.99 26.30
CA HIS A 438 -12.56 -2.93 27.18
C HIS A 438 -13.03 -3.56 28.50
N VAL A 439 -12.32 -3.29 29.58
CA VAL A 439 -12.60 -3.83 30.91
C VAL A 439 -13.16 -2.71 31.78
N GLN A 440 -14.39 -2.88 32.25
CA GLN A 440 -15.09 -1.84 33.02
C GLN A 440 -14.50 -1.60 34.42
N SER A 441 -13.87 -2.60 35.02
CA SER A 441 -13.27 -2.48 36.35
C SER A 441 -12.09 -3.44 36.53
N TRP A 442 -11.19 -3.09 37.43
CA TRP A 442 -10.06 -3.96 37.80
C TRP A 442 -10.47 -5.37 38.24
N PHE A 443 -11.62 -5.50 38.90
CA PHE A 443 -12.16 -6.80 39.30
C PHE A 443 -12.60 -7.62 38.08
N GLY A 444 -13.05 -6.99 37.00
CA GLY A 444 -13.45 -7.67 35.77
C GLY A 444 -12.27 -8.17 34.91
N LEU A 445 -11.04 -7.75 35.21
CA LEU A 445 -9.86 -8.04 34.38
C LEU A 445 -9.59 -9.54 34.18
N HIS A 446 -9.88 -10.37 35.17
CA HIS A 446 -9.71 -11.83 35.06
C HIS A 446 -10.58 -12.44 33.95
N LYS A 447 -11.72 -11.83 33.61
CA LYS A 447 -12.61 -12.29 32.55
C LYS A 447 -11.97 -12.19 31.16
N THR A 448 -10.93 -11.36 31.03
CA THR A 448 -10.17 -11.19 29.78
C THR A 448 -9.22 -12.35 29.51
N LEU A 449 -8.86 -13.16 30.52
CA LEU A 449 -7.85 -14.21 30.39
C LEU A 449 -8.18 -15.22 29.28
N GLN A 450 -9.34 -15.88 29.34
CA GLN A 450 -9.70 -16.92 28.37
C GLN A 450 -9.90 -16.35 26.95
N PRO A 451 -10.65 -15.24 26.76
CA PRO A 451 -10.72 -14.58 25.46
C PRO A 451 -9.34 -14.16 24.91
N LEU A 452 -8.45 -13.66 25.75
CA LEU A 452 -7.11 -13.24 25.31
C LEU A 452 -6.29 -14.44 24.83
N VAL A 453 -6.20 -15.50 25.64
CA VAL A 453 -5.50 -16.75 25.29
C VAL A 453 -5.98 -17.29 23.95
N LYS A 454 -7.30 -17.38 23.76
CA LYS A 454 -7.89 -17.84 22.50
C LYS A 454 -7.49 -16.97 21.31
N ARG A 455 -7.51 -15.64 21.46
CA ARG A 455 -7.25 -14.70 20.35
C ARG A 455 -5.76 -14.57 20.02
N VAL A 456 -4.86 -14.68 20.99
CA VAL A 456 -3.42 -14.67 20.72
C VAL A 456 -2.94 -15.97 20.08
N CYS A 457 -3.62 -17.10 20.31
CA CYS A 457 -3.30 -18.36 19.64
C CYS A 457 -3.95 -18.54 18.27
N ASP A 458 -4.86 -17.65 17.87
CA ASP A 458 -5.49 -17.65 16.56
C ASP A 458 -4.56 -17.02 15.51
N THR A 459 -3.50 -17.76 15.17
CA THR A 459 -2.39 -17.29 14.33
C THR A 459 -2.83 -16.87 12.93
N ASP A 460 -3.88 -17.47 12.38
CA ASP A 460 -4.48 -17.09 11.09
C ASP A 460 -5.03 -15.66 11.11
N ARG A 461 -5.50 -15.20 12.27
CA ARG A 461 -5.97 -13.82 12.47
C ARG A 461 -4.87 -12.86 12.88
N LEU A 462 -3.68 -13.34 13.26
CA LEU A 462 -2.55 -12.50 13.64
C LEU A 462 -1.79 -11.95 12.42
N ALA A 463 -2.44 -11.08 11.65
CA ALA A 463 -1.90 -10.49 10.42
C ALA A 463 -1.83 -8.95 10.47
N CYS A 464 -1.20 -8.39 11.50
CA CYS A 464 -0.96 -6.93 11.64
C CYS A 464 -0.01 -6.32 10.60
N SER A 465 0.54 -7.12 9.68
CA SER A 465 1.54 -6.66 8.72
C SER A 465 0.99 -5.52 7.86
N LYS A 466 1.87 -4.62 7.44
CA LYS A 466 1.59 -3.66 6.37
C LYS A 466 1.16 -4.43 5.12
N THR A 467 -0.07 -4.22 4.68
CA THR A 467 -0.63 -4.80 3.45
C THR A 467 -1.12 -3.70 2.53
N CYS A 468 -1.46 -4.07 1.29
CA CYS A 468 -2.17 -3.19 0.37
C CYS A 468 -3.52 -2.70 0.89
N LEU A 469 -4.18 -3.45 1.77
CA LEU A 469 -5.56 -3.18 2.20
C LEU A 469 -5.65 -2.18 3.37
N ASN A 470 -4.56 -1.95 4.09
CA ASN A 470 -4.52 -1.13 5.31
C ASN A 470 -3.42 -0.06 5.28
N SER A 471 -2.86 0.26 4.10
CA SER A 471 -1.70 1.14 4.01
C SER A 471 -1.69 2.10 2.82
N ALA A 472 -2.85 2.68 2.51
CA ALA A 472 -3.00 3.64 1.41
C ALA A 472 -3.86 4.86 1.76
N ASP A 473 -3.58 5.99 1.14
CA ASP A 473 -4.53 7.09 0.99
C ASP A 473 -5.13 6.98 -0.42
N ILE A 474 -6.43 6.71 -0.50
CA ILE A 474 -7.15 6.42 -1.74
C ILE A 474 -8.06 7.59 -2.11
N GLY A 475 -7.70 8.33 -3.15
CA GLY A 475 -8.52 9.41 -3.70
C GLY A 475 -9.33 8.95 -4.89
N PHE A 476 -10.66 8.97 -4.78
CA PHE A 476 -11.56 8.73 -5.91
C PHE A 476 -11.82 10.03 -6.66
N ILE A 477 -11.53 10.05 -7.96
CA ILE A 477 -11.77 11.19 -8.85
C ILE A 477 -12.92 10.79 -9.78
N ILE A 478 -14.09 11.33 -9.50
CA ILE A 478 -15.36 10.84 -10.02
C ILE A 478 -15.92 11.82 -11.04
N ASP A 479 -16.10 11.35 -12.27
CA ASP A 479 -16.76 12.09 -13.33
C ASP A 479 -18.26 12.25 -13.03
N GLY A 480 -18.70 13.50 -12.88
CA GLY A 480 -20.09 13.88 -12.66
C GLY A 480 -20.71 14.56 -13.88
N SER A 481 -20.11 14.39 -15.07
CA SER A 481 -20.53 15.06 -16.30
C SER A 481 -21.90 14.61 -16.81
N SER A 482 -22.44 15.37 -17.76
CA SER A 482 -23.75 15.14 -18.36
C SER A 482 -23.86 13.83 -19.14
N SER A 483 -22.75 13.30 -19.67
CA SER A 483 -22.72 12.02 -20.39
C SER A 483 -22.97 10.84 -19.47
N VAL A 484 -22.51 10.93 -18.22
CA VAL A 484 -22.73 9.90 -17.21
C VAL A 484 -24.22 9.79 -16.91
N GLY A 485 -24.86 10.91 -16.55
CA GLY A 485 -26.26 10.93 -16.15
C GLY A 485 -26.52 10.39 -14.73
N THR A 486 -27.70 10.69 -14.18
CA THR A 486 -28.03 10.42 -12.77
C THR A 486 -28.02 8.95 -12.39
N GLY A 487 -28.56 8.08 -13.26
CA GLY A 487 -28.64 6.63 -13.03
C GLY A 487 -27.24 5.99 -12.95
N ASN A 488 -26.42 6.21 -13.98
CA ASN A 488 -25.07 5.67 -14.02
C ASN A 488 -24.17 6.26 -12.93
N PHE A 489 -24.36 7.53 -12.56
CA PHE A 489 -23.62 8.12 -11.44
C PHE A 489 -23.87 7.37 -10.12
N ARG A 490 -25.10 6.87 -9.90
CA ARG A 490 -25.38 5.99 -8.75
C ARG A 490 -24.64 4.66 -8.85
N THR A 491 -24.52 4.07 -10.04
CA THR A 491 -23.71 2.87 -10.27
C THR A 491 -22.23 3.11 -10.00
N VAL A 492 -21.69 4.27 -10.39
CA VAL A 492 -20.31 4.69 -10.05
C VAL A 492 -20.11 4.81 -8.55
N LEU A 493 -21.04 5.45 -7.81
CA LEU A 493 -20.95 5.53 -6.35
C LEU A 493 -21.05 4.15 -5.67
N GLN A 494 -21.86 3.23 -6.22
CA GLN A 494 -21.91 1.85 -5.73
C GLN A 494 -20.58 1.11 -5.98
N PHE A 495 -19.97 1.32 -7.14
CA PHE A 495 -18.65 0.77 -7.45
C PHE A 495 -17.57 1.30 -6.48
N VAL A 496 -17.52 2.62 -6.25
CA VAL A 496 -16.62 3.24 -5.26
C VAL A 496 -16.87 2.69 -3.85
N THR A 497 -18.15 2.49 -3.48
CA THR A 497 -18.55 1.87 -2.21
C THR A 497 -18.02 0.44 -2.11
N ASN A 498 -18.12 -0.36 -3.17
CA ASN A 498 -17.67 -1.75 -3.19
C ASN A 498 -16.14 -1.85 -3.13
N LEU A 499 -15.39 -1.01 -3.85
CA LEU A 499 -13.94 -0.92 -3.68
C LEU A 499 -13.56 -0.56 -2.24
N THR A 500 -14.21 0.46 -1.68
CA THR A 500 -13.94 0.93 -0.31
C THR A 500 -14.19 -0.16 0.75
N LYS A 501 -15.11 -1.10 0.51
CA LYS A 501 -15.38 -2.22 1.41
C LYS A 501 -14.22 -3.22 1.50
N GLU A 502 -13.34 -3.28 0.51
CA GLU A 502 -12.19 -4.20 0.52
C GLU A 502 -11.04 -3.70 1.40
N PHE A 503 -10.99 -2.40 1.69
CA PHE A 503 -9.93 -1.77 2.49
C PHE A 503 -10.31 -1.65 3.97
N GLU A 504 -9.30 -1.69 4.84
CA GLU A 504 -9.45 -1.42 6.28
C GLU A 504 -9.32 0.09 6.53
N ILE A 505 -10.44 0.75 6.80
CA ILE A 505 -10.52 2.21 6.91
C ILE A 505 -10.28 2.66 8.36
N SER A 506 -9.25 3.49 8.57
CA SER A 506 -8.99 4.17 9.84
C SER A 506 -8.06 5.39 9.64
N ASP A 507 -7.97 6.28 10.62
CA ASP A 507 -7.01 7.42 10.61
C ASP A 507 -5.54 6.99 10.42
N THR A 508 -5.27 5.75 10.80
CA THR A 508 -3.92 5.17 10.90
C THR A 508 -3.62 4.16 9.80
N ASP A 509 -4.67 3.64 9.13
CA ASP A 509 -4.60 2.60 8.11
C ASP A 509 -4.97 3.20 6.75
N THR A 510 -5.95 2.64 6.03
CA THR A 510 -6.39 3.23 4.76
C THR A 510 -7.31 4.42 5.01
N ARG A 511 -7.06 5.53 4.32
CA ARG A 511 -7.94 6.71 4.33
C ARG A 511 -8.50 6.95 2.95
N VAL A 512 -9.73 7.44 2.86
CA VAL A 512 -10.42 7.64 1.59
C VAL A 512 -10.86 9.09 1.47
N GLY A 513 -10.65 9.67 0.29
CA GLY A 513 -11.16 10.97 -0.11
C GLY A 513 -11.84 10.89 -1.46
N ALA A 514 -12.71 11.85 -1.75
CA ALA A 514 -13.41 11.91 -3.03
C ALA A 514 -13.43 13.34 -3.59
N VAL A 515 -13.13 13.44 -4.88
CA VAL A 515 -13.29 14.64 -5.70
C VAL A 515 -14.27 14.29 -6.80
N GLN A 516 -15.28 15.13 -6.97
CA GLN A 516 -16.17 15.08 -8.12
C GLN A 516 -15.76 16.17 -9.11
N TYR A 517 -15.83 15.91 -10.41
CA TYR A 517 -15.51 16.90 -11.42
C TYR A 517 -16.49 16.91 -12.60
N THR A 518 -16.62 18.10 -13.20
CA THR A 518 -17.27 18.34 -14.48
C THR A 518 -16.40 19.31 -15.31
N TYR A 519 -16.90 20.49 -15.67
CA TYR A 519 -16.07 21.64 -16.05
C TYR A 519 -15.28 22.17 -14.84
N GLU A 520 -15.90 22.11 -13.67
CA GLU A 520 -15.37 22.55 -12.38
C GLU A 520 -15.07 21.34 -11.47
N GLN A 521 -14.31 21.54 -10.40
CA GLN A 521 -13.88 20.47 -9.49
C GLN A 521 -14.34 20.78 -8.07
N ARG A 522 -14.83 19.75 -7.38
CA ARG A 522 -15.28 19.87 -5.99
C ARG A 522 -14.68 18.77 -5.14
N LEU A 523 -14.11 19.16 -3.99
CA LEU A 523 -13.78 18.20 -2.93
C LEU A 523 -15.07 17.82 -2.20
N GLU A 524 -15.51 16.57 -2.34
CA GLU A 524 -16.68 16.06 -1.62
C GLU A 524 -16.32 15.78 -0.16
N PHE A 525 -15.17 15.14 0.06
CA PHE A 525 -14.56 14.97 1.38
C PHE A 525 -13.07 14.63 1.29
N GLY A 526 -12.31 15.10 2.28
CA GLY A 526 -10.86 14.87 2.41
C GLY A 526 -10.50 13.60 3.18
N PHE A 527 -9.21 13.24 3.18
CA PHE A 527 -8.68 12.07 3.91
C PHE A 527 -8.81 12.16 5.44
N ASP A 528 -9.04 13.34 5.98
CA ASP A 528 -9.10 13.67 7.40
C ASP A 528 -10.54 13.85 7.93
N GLN A 529 -11.54 13.76 7.06
CA GLN A 529 -12.93 14.06 7.42
C GLN A 529 -13.67 12.87 8.04
N TYR A 530 -13.33 11.65 7.63
CA TYR A 530 -13.98 10.42 8.08
C TYR A 530 -12.94 9.35 8.42
N SER A 531 -13.06 8.78 9.61
CA SER A 531 -12.09 7.83 10.17
C SER A 531 -12.68 6.43 10.38
N SER A 532 -13.97 6.23 10.08
CA SER A 532 -14.65 4.95 10.23
C SER A 532 -15.22 4.48 8.89
N LYS A 533 -15.17 3.16 8.68
CA LYS A 533 -15.70 2.54 7.46
C LYS A 533 -17.20 2.83 7.27
N PRO A 534 -18.08 2.71 8.28
CA PRO A 534 -19.49 3.07 8.12
C PRO A 534 -19.71 4.53 7.70
N ASP A 535 -18.98 5.48 8.29
CA ASP A 535 -19.16 6.90 8.00
C ASP A 535 -18.73 7.24 6.58
N ILE A 536 -17.61 6.70 6.12
CA ILE A 536 -17.11 6.89 4.75
C ILE A 536 -18.08 6.27 3.73
N LEU A 537 -18.59 5.06 3.98
CA LEU A 537 -19.55 4.42 3.08
C LEU A 537 -20.86 5.20 2.99
N ASN A 538 -21.29 5.83 4.10
CA ASN A 538 -22.45 6.72 4.11
C ASN A 538 -22.16 8.05 3.42
N ALA A 539 -20.96 8.60 3.56
CA ALA A 539 -20.54 9.83 2.89
C ALA A 539 -20.51 9.66 1.37
N ILE A 540 -19.93 8.56 0.86
CA ILE A 540 -19.90 8.23 -0.58
C ILE A 540 -21.32 8.20 -1.16
N LYS A 541 -22.27 7.54 -0.48
CA LYS A 541 -23.67 7.43 -0.95
C LYS A 541 -24.39 8.77 -1.04
N ARG A 542 -23.99 9.75 -0.24
CA ARG A 542 -24.61 11.09 -0.17
C ARG A 542 -24.07 12.06 -1.21
N VAL A 543 -22.99 11.72 -1.93
CA VAL A 543 -22.47 12.55 -3.01
C VAL A 543 -23.57 12.76 -4.06
N GLY A 544 -23.86 14.03 -4.35
CA GLY A 544 -24.89 14.43 -5.31
C GLY A 544 -24.33 14.53 -6.72
N TYR A 545 -25.14 14.18 -7.72
CA TYR A 545 -24.79 14.35 -9.13
C TYR A 545 -24.82 15.83 -9.53
N TRP A 546 -23.83 16.27 -10.30
CA TRP A 546 -23.65 17.70 -10.61
C TRP A 546 -23.99 18.09 -12.05
N SER A 547 -23.72 17.23 -13.04
CA SER A 547 -23.89 17.51 -14.49
C SER A 547 -22.96 18.62 -15.03
N GLY A 548 -22.47 18.48 -16.25
CA GLY A 548 -21.55 19.44 -16.89
C GLY A 548 -20.65 18.76 -17.92
N GLY A 549 -19.51 19.37 -18.24
CA GLY A 549 -18.50 18.79 -19.13
C GLY A 549 -17.53 17.87 -18.39
N THR A 550 -16.44 17.49 -19.05
CA THR A 550 -15.46 16.51 -18.57
C THR A 550 -14.04 17.08 -18.66
N SER A 551 -13.62 17.84 -17.65
CA SER A 551 -12.27 18.43 -17.55
C SER A 551 -11.37 17.57 -16.66
N THR A 552 -10.93 16.43 -17.20
CA THR A 552 -10.17 15.40 -16.48
C THR A 552 -8.76 15.87 -16.10
N GLY A 553 -8.09 16.66 -16.94
CA GLY A 553 -6.76 17.18 -16.65
C GLY A 553 -6.77 18.12 -15.43
N ALA A 554 -7.73 19.05 -15.41
CA ALA A 554 -8.00 19.95 -14.29
C ALA A 554 -8.38 19.18 -13.03
N ALA A 555 -9.18 18.10 -13.16
CA ALA A 555 -9.54 17.22 -12.04
C ALA A 555 -8.32 16.55 -11.39
N ILE A 556 -7.39 16.02 -12.21
CA ILE A 556 -6.13 15.44 -11.71
C ILE A 556 -5.32 16.50 -10.95
N ASN A 557 -5.16 17.70 -11.52
CA ASN A 557 -4.39 18.76 -10.87
C ASN A 557 -5.04 19.23 -9.56
N PHE A 558 -6.37 19.42 -9.56
CA PHE A 558 -7.13 19.77 -8.36
C PHE A 558 -6.97 18.71 -7.27
N ALA A 559 -7.06 17.43 -7.64
CA ALA A 559 -6.85 16.32 -6.70
C ALA A 559 -5.44 16.34 -6.10
N LEU A 560 -4.41 16.64 -6.89
CA LEU A 560 -3.04 16.73 -6.40
C LEU A 560 -2.90 17.85 -5.35
N GLU A 561 -3.51 19.01 -5.58
CA GLU A 561 -3.35 20.18 -4.70
C GLU A 561 -4.29 20.17 -3.49
N GLN A 562 -5.54 19.74 -3.66
CA GLN A 562 -6.57 19.83 -2.60
C GLN A 562 -6.71 18.55 -1.78
N LEU A 563 -6.39 17.39 -2.36
CA LEU A 563 -6.52 16.09 -1.71
C LEU A 563 -5.16 15.46 -1.37
N PHE A 564 -4.33 15.14 -2.38
CA PHE A 564 -3.08 14.39 -2.17
C PHE A 564 -1.96 15.19 -1.50
N LYS A 565 -2.04 16.52 -1.48
CA LYS A 565 -1.16 17.38 -0.67
C LYS A 565 -1.33 17.15 0.84
N LYS A 566 -2.52 16.73 1.28
CA LYS A 566 -2.84 16.39 2.68
C LYS A 566 -2.57 14.91 3.03
N SER A 567 -2.04 14.14 2.07
CA SER A 567 -1.65 12.74 2.31
C SER A 567 -0.46 12.65 3.26
N LYS A 568 -0.47 11.66 4.15
CA LYS A 568 0.63 11.43 5.11
C LYS A 568 1.85 10.87 4.34
N PRO A 569 3.11 11.32 4.59
CA PRO A 569 4.29 10.88 3.83
C PRO A 569 4.51 9.37 3.75
N ASN A 570 4.10 8.62 4.78
CA ASN A 570 4.29 7.17 4.88
C ASN A 570 3.16 6.34 4.26
N LYS A 571 2.21 6.98 3.56
CA LYS A 571 1.08 6.32 2.90
C LYS A 571 1.33 6.16 1.41
N ARG A 572 0.92 5.00 0.87
CA ARG A 572 0.80 4.84 -0.58
C ARG A 572 -0.31 5.74 -1.08
N LYS A 573 -0.03 6.60 -2.05
CA LYS A 573 -1.02 7.49 -2.65
C LYS A 573 -1.64 6.80 -3.85
N LEU A 574 -2.90 6.43 -3.76
CA LEU A 574 -3.64 5.79 -4.85
C LEU A 574 -4.72 6.75 -5.36
N MET A 575 -4.65 7.13 -6.62
CA MET A 575 -5.70 7.88 -7.30
C MET A 575 -6.49 6.92 -8.18
N ILE A 576 -7.79 6.80 -7.96
CA ILE A 576 -8.68 5.99 -8.80
C ILE A 576 -9.59 6.97 -9.54
N LEU A 577 -9.30 7.19 -10.82
CA LEU A 577 -10.04 8.09 -11.70
C LEU A 577 -11.07 7.30 -12.50
N ILE A 578 -12.32 7.77 -12.50
CA ILE A 578 -13.44 7.13 -13.18
C ILE A 578 -14.06 8.16 -14.13
N THR A 579 -14.14 7.84 -15.42
CA THR A 579 -14.70 8.71 -16.48
C THR A 579 -15.45 7.90 -17.54
N ASP A 580 -16.41 8.52 -18.22
CA ASP A 580 -17.20 7.87 -19.27
C ASP A 580 -16.96 8.42 -20.68
N GLY A 581 -16.05 9.38 -20.80
CA GLY A 581 -15.88 10.15 -22.03
C GLY A 581 -14.47 10.67 -22.23
N ARG A 582 -14.31 11.47 -23.30
CA ARG A 582 -13.06 12.15 -23.64
C ARG A 582 -12.93 13.45 -22.87
N SER A 583 -11.74 13.76 -22.38
CA SER A 583 -11.48 15.03 -21.72
C SER A 583 -11.54 16.23 -22.68
N TYR A 584 -12.02 17.38 -22.19
CA TYR A 584 -11.96 18.66 -22.92
C TYR A 584 -10.59 19.34 -22.84
N ASP A 585 -9.75 18.92 -21.90
CA ASP A 585 -8.42 19.47 -21.61
C ASP A 585 -7.32 18.39 -21.67
N ASP A 586 -6.06 18.83 -21.67
CA ASP A 586 -4.92 17.92 -21.76
C ASP A 586 -4.67 17.18 -20.44
N VAL A 587 -4.78 15.85 -20.49
CA VAL A 587 -4.56 14.96 -19.35
C VAL A 587 -3.09 14.60 -19.13
N ARG A 588 -2.21 14.79 -20.14
CA ARG A 588 -0.81 14.30 -20.13
C ARG A 588 0.04 14.98 -19.07
N ILE A 589 0.03 16.32 -19.03
CA ILE A 589 0.85 17.09 -18.08
C ILE A 589 0.39 16.83 -16.63
N PRO A 590 -0.92 16.90 -16.31
CA PRO A 590 -1.40 16.58 -14.96
C PRO A 590 -1.12 15.13 -14.53
N ALA A 591 -1.30 14.16 -15.43
CA ALA A 591 -0.99 12.75 -15.15
C ALA A 591 0.49 12.53 -14.84
N MET A 592 1.38 13.09 -15.66
CA MET A 592 2.82 13.03 -15.42
C MET A 592 3.21 13.70 -14.09
N ALA A 593 2.59 14.84 -13.77
CA ALA A 593 2.80 15.51 -12.49
C ALA A 593 2.33 14.65 -11.30
N ALA A 594 1.24 13.90 -11.46
CA ALA A 594 0.76 12.95 -10.44
C ALA A 594 1.78 11.83 -10.21
N HIS A 595 2.28 11.21 -11.29
CA HIS A 595 3.27 10.14 -11.22
C HIS A 595 4.58 10.61 -10.57
N LEU A 596 5.07 11.81 -10.93
CA LEU A 596 6.27 12.42 -10.35
C LEU A 596 6.11 12.73 -8.85
N LYS A 597 4.89 13.03 -8.39
CA LYS A 597 4.56 13.21 -6.97
C LYS A 597 4.35 11.89 -6.21
N GLY A 598 4.64 10.75 -6.86
CA GLY A 598 4.53 9.41 -6.26
C GLY A 598 3.09 8.94 -6.07
N VAL A 599 2.15 9.48 -6.85
CA VAL A 599 0.74 9.03 -6.85
C VAL A 599 0.59 7.94 -7.90
N ILE A 600 0.17 6.75 -7.46
CA ILE A 600 -0.16 5.63 -8.35
C ILE A 600 -1.59 5.85 -8.82
N THR A 601 -1.75 6.01 -10.13
CA THR A 601 -3.02 6.33 -10.78
C THR A 601 -3.61 5.10 -11.46
N TYR A 602 -4.84 4.79 -11.11
CA TYR A 602 -5.70 3.81 -11.75
C TYR A 602 -6.75 4.58 -12.57
N ALA A 603 -6.83 4.32 -13.86
CA ALA A 603 -7.79 4.97 -14.76
C ALA A 603 -8.86 3.98 -15.19
N ILE A 604 -10.12 4.28 -14.92
CA ILE A 604 -11.27 3.43 -15.21
C ILE A 604 -12.16 4.20 -16.17
N GLY A 605 -12.15 3.78 -17.42
CA GLY A 605 -13.04 4.29 -18.45
C GLY A 605 -14.27 3.41 -18.58
N VAL A 606 -15.42 4.04 -18.77
CA VAL A 606 -16.70 3.34 -19.01
C VAL A 606 -17.29 3.79 -20.34
N ALA A 607 -18.00 2.91 -21.03
CA ALA A 607 -18.75 3.20 -22.26
C ALA A 607 -17.90 3.87 -23.36
N TRP A 608 -17.93 5.20 -23.47
CA TRP A 608 -17.31 5.95 -24.56
C TRP A 608 -15.95 6.56 -24.17
N ALA A 609 -15.38 6.14 -23.04
CA ALA A 609 -14.10 6.63 -22.55
C ALA A 609 -12.97 6.41 -23.57
N ALA A 610 -12.11 7.42 -23.73
CA ALA A 610 -11.00 7.35 -24.67
C ALA A 610 -9.86 6.49 -24.10
N GLN A 611 -9.70 5.26 -24.60
CA GLN A 611 -8.66 4.32 -24.17
C GLN A 611 -7.25 4.94 -24.13
N GLU A 612 -6.90 5.76 -25.11
CA GLU A 612 -5.60 6.44 -25.18
C GLU A 612 -5.38 7.42 -24.01
N GLU A 613 -6.44 8.08 -23.53
CA GLU A 613 -6.36 8.99 -22.39
C GLU A 613 -6.22 8.21 -21.08
N LEU A 614 -6.92 7.08 -20.95
CA LEU A 614 -6.80 6.19 -19.79
C LEU A 614 -5.37 5.66 -19.63
N GLU A 615 -4.73 5.25 -20.73
CA GLU A 615 -3.36 4.74 -20.72
C GLU A 615 -2.32 5.82 -20.36
N VAL A 616 -2.60 7.08 -20.70
CA VAL A 616 -1.77 8.24 -20.31
C VAL A 616 -1.95 8.57 -18.84
N ILE A 617 -3.19 8.53 -18.34
CA ILE A 617 -3.50 8.83 -16.94
C ILE A 617 -2.93 7.74 -16.03
N ALA A 618 -3.04 6.47 -16.44
CA ALA A 618 -2.63 5.31 -15.66
C ALA A 618 -1.11 5.25 -15.43
N THR A 619 -0.71 4.78 -14.25
CA THR A 619 0.71 4.55 -13.94
C THR A 619 1.26 3.38 -14.76
N HIS A 620 2.49 3.49 -15.24
CA HIS A 620 3.09 2.42 -16.03
C HIS A 620 3.45 1.17 -15.19
N PRO A 621 3.23 -0.05 -15.71
CA PRO A 621 2.66 -0.36 -17.03
C PRO A 621 1.14 -0.15 -17.08
N ALA A 622 0.67 0.51 -18.14
CA ALA A 622 -0.73 0.95 -18.24
C ALA A 622 -1.72 -0.23 -18.15
N ARG A 623 -1.40 -1.37 -18.75
CA ARG A 623 -2.24 -2.60 -18.71
C ARG A 623 -2.65 -3.08 -17.30
N ASP A 624 -1.90 -2.69 -16.27
CA ASP A 624 -2.14 -3.09 -14.88
C ASP A 624 -2.92 -2.01 -14.10
N HIS A 625 -3.06 -0.81 -14.68
CA HIS A 625 -3.63 0.38 -14.04
C HIS A 625 -4.75 1.06 -14.85
N SER A 626 -4.92 0.72 -16.13
CA SER A 626 -5.99 1.20 -17.00
C SER A 626 -7.02 0.11 -17.22
N PHE A 627 -8.30 0.43 -17.02
CA PHE A 627 -9.42 -0.48 -17.21
C PHE A 627 -10.45 0.19 -18.10
N PHE A 628 -10.94 -0.55 -19.08
CA PHE A 628 -12.06 -0.12 -19.92
C PHE A 628 -13.22 -1.08 -19.70
N VAL A 629 -14.40 -0.53 -19.47
CA VAL A 629 -15.61 -1.27 -19.16
C VAL A 629 -16.70 -0.82 -20.14
N ASP A 630 -17.29 -1.76 -20.87
CA ASP A 630 -18.27 -1.42 -21.91
C ASP A 630 -19.54 -0.76 -21.35
N GLU A 631 -19.98 -1.17 -20.15
CA GLU A 631 -21.22 -0.71 -19.52
C GLU A 631 -21.03 -0.43 -18.02
N PHE A 632 -21.73 0.58 -17.50
CA PHE A 632 -21.65 0.95 -16.08
C PHE A 632 -22.00 -0.21 -15.14
N ASP A 633 -23.00 -1.00 -15.50
CA ASP A 633 -23.42 -2.14 -14.69
C ASP A 633 -22.32 -3.17 -14.55
N ASN A 634 -21.35 -3.26 -15.46
CA ASN A 634 -20.25 -4.23 -15.37
C ASN A 634 -19.07 -3.76 -14.50
N LEU A 635 -19.10 -2.53 -13.96
CA LEU A 635 -18.03 -1.98 -13.11
C LEU A 635 -17.70 -2.89 -11.91
N TYR A 636 -18.71 -3.51 -11.29
CA TYR A 636 -18.50 -4.35 -10.10
C TYR A 636 -17.59 -5.56 -10.38
N GLN A 637 -17.60 -6.09 -11.62
CA GLN A 637 -16.81 -7.26 -12.00
C GLN A 637 -15.30 -6.98 -11.96
N TYR A 638 -14.90 -5.71 -12.05
CA TYR A 638 -13.50 -5.29 -12.04
C TYR A 638 -12.94 -5.06 -10.64
N VAL A 639 -13.78 -5.03 -9.60
CA VAL A 639 -13.35 -4.83 -8.20
C VAL A 639 -12.26 -5.84 -7.80
N PRO A 640 -12.44 -7.16 -7.96
CA PRO A 640 -11.41 -8.13 -7.56
C PRO A 640 -10.08 -7.93 -8.29
N ARG A 641 -10.13 -7.61 -9.59
CA ARG A 641 -8.95 -7.40 -10.42
C ARG A 641 -8.20 -6.13 -10.04
N ILE A 642 -8.92 -5.04 -9.77
CA ILE A 642 -8.33 -3.77 -9.31
C ILE A 642 -7.63 -3.98 -7.96
N ILE A 643 -8.29 -4.65 -7.00
CA ILE A 643 -7.68 -4.96 -5.71
C ILE A 643 -6.44 -5.85 -5.86
N GLN A 644 -6.50 -6.87 -6.72
CA GLN A 644 -5.35 -7.73 -7.02
C GLN A 644 -4.17 -6.93 -7.57
N ASN A 645 -4.43 -5.99 -8.49
CA ASN A 645 -3.39 -5.14 -9.07
C ASN A 645 -2.80 -4.17 -8.04
N ILE A 646 -3.65 -3.54 -7.22
CA ILE A 646 -3.21 -2.70 -6.08
C ILE A 646 -2.30 -3.50 -5.14
N CYS A 647 -2.66 -4.74 -4.83
CA CYS A 647 -1.87 -5.59 -3.96
C CYS A 647 -0.57 -6.08 -4.60
N THR A 648 -0.58 -6.36 -5.89
CA THR A 648 0.63 -6.75 -6.63
C THR A 648 1.63 -5.59 -6.68
N GLU A 649 1.16 -4.38 -7.01
CA GLU A 649 1.96 -3.15 -7.02
C GLU A 649 2.49 -2.81 -5.63
N PHE A 650 1.66 -2.97 -4.59
CA PHE A 650 2.08 -2.75 -3.22
C PHE A 650 3.25 -3.67 -2.81
N ASN A 651 3.21 -4.94 -3.21
CA ASN A 651 4.21 -5.95 -2.85
C ASN A 651 5.47 -5.91 -3.73
N SER A 652 5.40 -5.32 -4.94
CA SER A 652 6.54 -5.22 -5.86
C SER A 652 7.52 -4.10 -5.47
N GLN A 653 7.04 -3.10 -4.75
CA GLN A 653 7.85 -1.98 -4.29
C GLN A 653 8.53 -2.28 -2.94
N PRO A 654 9.76 -1.79 -2.70
CA PRO A 654 10.44 -1.97 -1.42
C PRO A 654 9.53 -1.53 -0.26
N ARG A 655 9.46 -2.36 0.78
CA ARG A 655 8.91 -1.95 2.07
C ARG A 655 9.91 -0.96 2.66
N ASN A 656 9.67 0.33 2.47
CA ASN A 656 10.49 1.42 3.04
C ASN A 656 10.77 1.18 4.52
#